data_AF-A0A1V5UPZ2-F1
#
_entry.id   AF-A0A1V5UPZ2-F1
#
_cell.length_a   1.000
_cell.length_b   1.000
_cell.length_c   1.000
_cell.angle_alpha   90.00
_cell.angle_beta   90.00
_cell.angle_gamma   90.00
#
_symmetry.space_group_name_H-M   'P 1'
#
loop_
_entity.id
_entity.type
_entity.pdbx_description
1 polymer ?
#
loop_
_entity_poly.entity_id
_entity_poly.type
_entity_poly.pdbx_seq_one_letter_code
_entity_poly.pdbx_strand_id
1 'polypeptide(L)'
;MNRLIFSLLPAVYALSLSAQIEFRSGFGHGRNAWGDWKSAGAVARFSHNSTEGATAPGALQIDAGPENPVKASLVFTNHFPAFPGKIYRASVMVSAEGLTESAVVSMTFQGKGARQEFLGTPAIGIREPAKTFADGKWHKLEYTLTVPSDGKWEKTVQVLCCLGVNGTAAGKVLFDDFTFSAGKTPSAPIAAVPLPARSAPVTLVSNGSPKAAIIIPDSPLPCHELAAEELALHVKKASGAELPVFRESARSSGTETCVWLGPCRMTEQAGIRCEALPPSGWLIRGIGKNLFIAGHDRSLHGTAGSNWYADWQGTLSGVYAFLRNEMGVRWLFPGDAGMVVPARKDIVFSGKTSAGKPKLLSAELVPSKWPWIGWSSKDAFEKFTALQARFLLRHGFGSVENMNYSHNFGNYWKRFSKTHPEFFALVNPGNRTQLSGDTNNGIQISLCLSNPGLHSQTVSDWEERPPKTASARPFLSVMLNDTPEMCTCPACRAWDFPDPAFKTSEYWGKGKVLSYRERWQLSKASWGEQGASGSGEPSLSDRYARFCLAVQAEARKSDPDVTLIGYAYTNYTKPPKSVKLNNGIIIQNVFGLWYPYTAEMSRNFRENWNGWNDSGVRQMYRPNLLHAGGNLPVFYGRRFAEDFRWAYRNGLIASYMDSLTGAWSAQNANLYVICRMHENPELTCDEILDEYCACFGKASGEIRRYIDFWEKHGNSITAEQNEKFKQENAMNGWPGGTFQNYALIAHEIAPLSKIAEARKILEAAKIAAADDTAVLARIAYLEKGLRDSELTVKTRLAQIAMTNDPSQTNKNNFNRAFEELKQFRAFCESEAVVNCGAFALRERFGCNWPWKDLRTWNEK
;
A
#
# COMPACT_ATOMS: atom_id res chain seq x y z
N MET A 1 -13.90 -29.39 17.45
CA MET A 1 -12.78 -28.96 16.58
C MET A 1 -11.85 -27.89 17.20
N ASN A 2 -12.09 -27.36 18.41
CA ASN A 2 -11.30 -26.26 19.01
C ASN A 2 -10.19 -26.65 20.01
N ARG A 3 -9.63 -27.86 19.96
CA ARG A 3 -8.51 -28.26 20.85
C ARG A 3 -7.26 -28.81 20.14
N LEU A 4 -7.31 -29.08 18.83
CA LEU A 4 -6.13 -29.51 18.06
C LEU A 4 -5.32 -28.36 17.43
N ILE A 5 -5.82 -27.12 17.48
CA ILE A 5 -5.18 -25.96 16.84
C ILE A 5 -4.00 -25.41 17.68
N PHE A 6 -3.89 -25.74 18.96
CA PHE A 6 -2.88 -25.18 19.86
C PHE A 6 -1.53 -25.94 19.91
N SER A 7 -1.38 -27.10 19.27
CA SER A 7 -0.15 -27.92 19.39
C SER A 7 0.86 -27.74 18.24
N LEU A 8 0.51 -27.06 17.15
CA LEU A 8 1.38 -26.88 15.96
C LEU A 8 1.87 -25.44 15.73
N LEU A 9 1.39 -24.48 16.53
CA LEU A 9 1.77 -23.06 16.48
C LEU A 9 3.26 -22.75 16.73
N PRO A 10 4.05 -23.48 17.55
CA PRO A 10 5.42 -23.04 17.87
C PRO A 10 6.43 -23.15 16.71
N ALA A 11 6.28 -24.15 15.82
CA ALA A 11 7.25 -24.40 14.75
C ALA A 11 7.10 -23.45 13.55
N VAL A 12 5.85 -23.04 13.26
CA VAL A 12 5.52 -22.08 12.20
C VAL A 12 5.84 -20.64 12.61
N TYR A 13 5.75 -20.32 13.92
CA TYR A 13 6.18 -19.04 14.49
C TYR A 13 7.71 -18.92 14.60
N ALA A 14 8.43 -20.01 14.84
CA ALA A 14 9.89 -20.01 15.00
C ALA A 14 10.64 -19.62 13.71
N LEU A 15 10.18 -20.06 12.54
CA LEU A 15 10.85 -19.80 11.26
C LEU A 15 10.68 -18.35 10.79
N SER A 16 9.53 -17.71 11.04
CA SER A 16 9.28 -16.30 10.65
C SER A 16 10.02 -15.28 11.52
N LEU A 17 10.31 -15.60 12.79
CA LEU A 17 11.09 -14.76 13.70
C LEU A 17 12.60 -14.76 13.37
N SER A 18 13.12 -15.80 12.73
CA SER A 18 14.57 -15.97 12.53
C SER A 18 15.24 -14.94 11.61
N ALA A 19 14.47 -14.21 10.79
CA ALA A 19 14.99 -13.23 9.84
C ALA A 19 15.06 -11.78 10.38
N GLN A 20 14.52 -11.50 11.57
CA GLN A 20 14.46 -10.13 12.14
C GLN A 20 14.69 -10.07 13.66
N ILE A 21 15.49 -10.99 14.22
CA ILE A 21 15.94 -10.84 15.61
C ILE A 21 17.01 -9.74 15.60
N GLU A 22 16.64 -8.52 15.98
CA GLU A 22 17.55 -7.44 16.34
C GLU A 22 17.05 -6.79 17.64
N PHE A 23 17.77 -7.03 18.72
CA PHE A 23 17.55 -6.41 20.02
C PHE A 23 18.71 -5.47 20.32
N ARG A 24 18.39 -4.24 20.73
CA ARG A 24 19.37 -3.25 21.18
C ARG A 24 18.87 -2.58 22.46
N SER A 25 19.75 -2.38 23.43
CA SER A 25 19.46 -1.69 24.68
C SER A 25 20.70 -0.98 25.20
N GLY A 26 20.70 0.36 25.18
CA GLY A 26 21.67 1.20 25.89
C GLY A 26 21.18 1.66 27.27
N PHE A 27 20.19 0.93 27.84
CA PHE A 27 19.64 1.10 29.19
C PHE A 27 19.26 2.51 29.68
N GLY A 28 19.12 3.52 28.81
CA GLY A 28 18.79 4.91 29.21
C GLY A 28 17.42 5.13 29.89
N HIS A 29 16.55 4.11 29.90
CA HIS A 29 15.22 4.16 30.51
C HIS A 29 15.00 3.09 31.60
N GLY A 30 16.07 2.50 32.15
CA GLY A 30 16.01 1.52 33.23
C GLY A 30 16.41 0.10 32.82
N ARG A 31 16.08 -0.89 33.65
CA ARG A 31 16.50 -2.31 33.49
C ARG A 31 15.75 -3.08 32.39
N ASN A 32 14.79 -2.46 31.68
CA ASN A 32 14.02 -2.98 30.53
C ASN A 32 14.17 -4.49 30.21
N ALA A 33 13.25 -5.31 30.73
CA ALA A 33 13.17 -6.77 30.51
C ALA A 33 14.31 -7.65 31.08
N TRP A 34 15.33 -7.08 31.75
CA TRP A 34 16.41 -7.85 32.40
C TRP A 34 16.09 -8.19 33.86
N GLY A 35 15.93 -9.48 34.15
CA GLY A 35 15.90 -10.02 35.51
C GLY A 35 17.29 -10.12 36.12
N ASP A 36 17.39 -10.49 37.40
CA ASP A 36 18.66 -10.82 38.06
C ASP A 36 18.59 -12.18 38.76
N TRP A 37 19.75 -12.82 38.88
CA TRP A 37 19.92 -14.06 39.60
C TRP A 37 21.29 -14.07 40.28
N LYS A 38 21.35 -14.66 41.49
CA LYS A 38 22.58 -14.86 42.23
C LYS A 38 22.61 -16.23 42.92
N SER A 39 23.81 -16.77 43.13
CA SER A 39 23.99 -18.01 43.89
C SER A 39 23.42 -17.91 45.31
N ALA A 40 22.97 -19.03 45.88
CA ALA A 40 22.51 -19.08 47.27
C ALA A 40 23.62 -18.59 48.22
N GLY A 41 23.26 -17.71 49.16
CA GLY A 41 24.22 -17.09 50.09
C GLY A 41 25.03 -15.92 49.51
N ALA A 42 24.82 -15.54 48.24
CA ALA A 42 25.53 -14.42 47.63
C ALA A 42 25.03 -13.04 48.14
N VAL A 43 25.97 -12.15 48.41
CA VAL A 43 25.72 -10.80 48.93
C VAL A 43 26.04 -9.81 47.83
N ALA A 44 25.01 -9.33 47.13
CA ALA A 44 25.16 -8.38 46.04
C ALA A 44 23.88 -7.55 45.83
N ARG A 45 24.05 -6.34 45.27
CA ARG A 45 22.97 -5.47 44.81
C ARG A 45 22.97 -5.41 43.28
N PHE A 46 21.78 -5.54 42.70
CA PHE A 46 21.54 -5.35 41.27
C PHE A 46 20.73 -4.06 41.08
N SER A 47 21.25 -3.12 40.29
CA SER A 47 20.64 -1.81 40.11
C SER A 47 20.76 -1.30 38.68
N HIS A 48 20.06 -0.21 38.39
CA HIS A 48 20.26 0.58 37.18
C HIS A 48 21.00 1.86 37.57
N ASN A 49 22.11 2.12 36.90
CA ASN A 49 22.87 3.35 37.06
C ASN A 49 22.42 4.32 35.97
N SER A 50 21.65 5.35 36.33
CA SER A 50 21.12 6.33 35.39
C SER A 50 22.13 7.42 35.00
N THR A 51 23.33 7.39 35.57
CA THR A 51 24.35 8.44 35.40
C THR A 51 25.57 8.00 34.61
N GLU A 52 25.98 6.74 34.74
CA GLU A 52 27.10 6.14 34.02
C GLU A 52 26.59 5.29 32.85
N GLY A 53 27.32 5.31 31.73
CA GLY A 53 27.08 4.45 30.56
C GLY A 53 28.24 4.60 29.56
N ALA A 54 28.30 3.73 28.56
CA ALA A 54 29.37 3.67 27.58
C ALA A 54 29.19 4.73 26.49
N THR A 55 28.02 4.77 25.85
CA THR A 55 27.70 5.76 24.80
C THR A 55 26.84 6.91 25.33
N ALA A 56 25.90 6.63 26.24
CA ALA A 56 25.02 7.61 26.88
C ALA A 56 24.70 7.15 28.32
N PRO A 57 24.22 8.02 29.23
CA PRO A 57 23.90 7.62 30.60
C PRO A 57 22.84 6.51 30.68
N GLY A 58 23.12 5.46 31.47
CA GLY A 58 22.24 4.31 31.66
C GLY A 58 22.99 2.98 31.56
N ALA A 59 23.19 2.26 32.67
CA ALA A 59 23.84 0.95 32.66
C ALA A 59 23.22 -0.02 33.68
N LEU A 60 23.30 -1.32 33.40
CA LEU A 60 22.99 -2.37 34.38
C LEU A 60 24.19 -2.54 35.32
N GLN A 61 23.99 -2.46 36.63
CA GLN A 61 25.06 -2.50 37.62
C GLN A 61 24.90 -3.66 38.61
N ILE A 62 25.99 -4.40 38.83
CA ILE A 62 26.14 -5.38 39.90
C ILE A 62 27.20 -4.87 40.89
N ASP A 63 26.81 -4.75 42.17
CA ASP A 63 27.72 -4.46 43.27
C ASP A 63 27.84 -5.71 44.16
N ALA A 64 28.99 -6.38 44.13
CA ALA A 64 29.29 -7.45 45.07
C ALA A 64 29.64 -6.85 46.44
N GLY A 65 28.90 -7.24 47.47
CA GLY A 65 29.12 -6.80 48.84
C GLY A 65 30.32 -7.51 49.47
N PRO A 66 30.96 -6.93 50.50
CA PRO A 66 32.24 -7.40 51.06
C PRO A 66 32.23 -8.82 51.65
N GLU A 67 31.06 -9.38 51.91
CA GLU A 67 30.87 -10.76 52.41
C GLU A 67 30.44 -11.74 51.30
N ASN A 68 30.51 -11.34 50.02
CA ASN A 68 30.11 -12.21 48.93
C ASN A 68 31.04 -13.43 48.85
N PRO A 69 30.51 -14.67 48.88
CA PRO A 69 31.34 -15.85 48.68
C PRO A 69 32.03 -15.79 47.33
N VAL A 70 33.36 -15.97 47.29
CA VAL A 70 34.17 -15.85 46.06
C VAL A 70 33.64 -16.76 44.93
N LYS A 71 33.09 -17.94 45.26
CA LYS A 71 32.55 -18.88 44.26
C LYS A 71 31.15 -18.53 43.74
N ALA A 72 30.52 -17.47 44.26
CA ALA A 72 29.17 -17.07 43.86
C ALA A 72 29.15 -16.47 42.45
N SER A 73 28.09 -16.79 41.71
CA SER A 73 27.76 -16.15 40.43
C SER A 73 26.70 -15.07 40.66
N LEU A 74 26.91 -13.91 40.05
CA LEU A 74 26.00 -12.77 40.07
C LEU A 74 25.70 -12.37 38.61
N VAL A 75 24.45 -12.50 38.15
CA VAL A 75 24.12 -12.26 36.73
C VAL A 75 22.79 -11.52 36.55
N PHE A 76 22.75 -10.62 35.57
CA PHE A 76 21.52 -10.21 34.90
C PHE A 76 21.13 -11.25 33.86
N THR A 77 19.83 -11.41 33.65
CA THR A 77 19.26 -12.44 32.77
C THR A 77 18.22 -11.86 31.81
N ASN A 78 18.25 -12.29 30.55
CA ASN A 78 17.21 -12.00 29.57
C ASN A 78 17.08 -13.15 28.57
N HIS A 79 15.95 -13.23 27.86
CA HIS A 79 15.64 -14.31 26.93
C HIS A 79 15.56 -13.78 25.51
N PHE A 80 16.24 -14.45 24.58
CA PHE A 80 16.22 -14.08 23.17
C PHE A 80 15.78 -15.28 22.31
N PRO A 81 14.91 -15.09 21.31
CA PRO A 81 14.61 -16.15 20.35
C PRO A 81 15.90 -16.61 19.67
N ALA A 82 16.09 -17.93 19.59
CA ALA A 82 17.25 -18.54 18.97
C ALA A 82 16.94 -19.98 18.59
N PHE A 83 17.40 -20.38 17.41
CA PHE A 83 17.01 -21.64 16.77
C PHE A 83 18.23 -22.49 16.40
N PRO A 84 18.12 -23.82 16.42
CA PRO A 84 19.22 -24.72 16.12
C PRO A 84 19.74 -24.50 14.68
N GLY A 85 21.05 -24.56 14.50
CA GLY A 85 21.73 -24.34 13.22
C GLY A 85 21.82 -22.88 12.76
N LYS A 86 21.39 -21.91 13.58
CA LYS A 86 21.47 -20.47 13.26
C LYS A 86 22.63 -19.78 13.99
N ILE A 87 23.09 -18.69 13.41
CA ILE A 87 24.19 -17.85 13.93
C ILE A 87 23.61 -16.52 14.40
N TYR A 88 24.00 -16.10 15.60
CA TYR A 88 23.65 -14.82 16.21
C TYR A 88 24.92 -14.09 16.62
N ARG A 89 24.88 -12.76 16.63
CA ARG A 89 25.92 -11.91 17.18
C ARG A 89 25.38 -11.22 18.42
N ALA A 90 26.11 -11.32 19.51
CA ALA A 90 25.83 -10.61 20.74
C ALA A 90 27.00 -9.68 21.06
N SER A 91 26.71 -8.48 21.54
CA SER A 91 27.74 -7.61 22.08
C SER A 91 27.23 -6.78 23.25
N VAL A 92 28.14 -6.38 24.13
CA VAL A 92 27.85 -5.55 25.31
C VAL A 92 29.11 -4.79 25.70
N MET A 93 28.95 -3.53 26.10
CA MET A 93 30.00 -2.74 26.72
C MET A 93 30.07 -3.05 28.21
N VAL A 94 31.27 -3.20 28.74
CA VAL A 94 31.51 -3.61 30.14
C VAL A 94 32.55 -2.70 30.77
N SER A 95 32.27 -2.22 31.98
CA SER A 95 33.25 -1.57 32.84
C SER A 95 33.22 -2.24 34.22
N ALA A 96 34.38 -2.41 34.86
CA ALA A 96 34.44 -3.04 36.17
C ALA A 96 35.53 -2.42 37.05
N GLU A 97 35.31 -2.39 38.36
CA GLU A 97 36.21 -1.80 39.33
C GLU A 97 36.20 -2.61 40.64
N GLY A 98 37.37 -2.77 41.26
CA GLY A 98 37.48 -3.38 42.58
C GLY A 98 37.13 -4.88 42.64
N LEU A 99 37.13 -5.57 41.49
CA LEU A 99 36.93 -7.03 41.44
C LEU A 99 38.17 -7.77 41.96
N THR A 100 37.98 -8.94 42.56
CA THR A 100 39.09 -9.85 42.91
C THR A 100 39.86 -10.27 41.65
N GLU A 101 41.18 -10.44 41.75
CA GLU A 101 42.03 -10.76 40.59
C GLU A 101 41.62 -12.05 39.86
N SER A 102 41.09 -13.02 40.61
CA SER A 102 40.56 -14.29 40.07
C SER A 102 39.15 -14.19 39.46
N ALA A 103 38.51 -13.02 39.52
CA ALA A 103 37.15 -12.86 39.05
C ALA A 103 37.06 -12.92 37.52
N VAL A 104 35.92 -13.37 37.03
CA VAL A 104 35.62 -13.53 35.61
C VAL A 104 34.31 -12.82 35.30
N VAL A 105 34.37 -11.87 34.36
CA VAL A 105 33.19 -11.22 33.80
C VAL A 105 32.78 -11.96 32.53
N SER A 106 31.49 -12.16 32.31
CA SER A 106 30.99 -13.06 31.28
C SER A 106 29.69 -12.60 30.63
N MET A 107 29.55 -12.97 29.35
CA MET A 107 28.30 -12.97 28.61
C MET A 107 28.09 -14.38 28.06
N THR A 108 27.09 -15.09 28.60
CA THR A 108 26.85 -16.52 28.29
C THR A 108 25.41 -16.80 27.89
N PHE A 109 25.21 -17.91 27.19
CA PHE A 109 23.97 -18.34 26.58
C PHE A 109 23.68 -19.81 26.89
N GLN A 110 22.43 -20.12 27.26
CA GLN A 110 21.93 -21.48 27.46
C GLN A 110 20.61 -21.70 26.74
N GLY A 111 20.49 -22.83 26.03
CA GLY A 111 19.27 -23.21 25.31
C GLY A 111 18.09 -23.54 26.22
N LYS A 112 16.91 -23.03 25.84
CA LYS A 112 15.63 -23.18 26.53
C LYS A 112 14.56 -23.70 25.57
N GLY A 113 13.67 -24.53 26.09
CA GLY A 113 12.55 -25.10 25.34
C GLY A 113 11.36 -24.16 25.19
N ALA A 114 10.29 -24.65 24.56
CA ALA A 114 9.10 -23.86 24.23
C ALA A 114 8.26 -23.45 25.46
N ARG A 115 8.50 -24.04 26.63
CA ARG A 115 7.87 -23.67 27.90
C ARG A 115 8.87 -22.96 28.85
N GLN A 116 9.97 -22.42 28.32
CA GLN A 116 11.07 -21.79 29.05
C GLN A 116 11.80 -22.72 30.05
N GLU A 117 11.63 -24.03 29.89
CA GLU A 117 12.34 -25.06 30.65
C GLU A 117 13.82 -25.13 30.25
N PHE A 118 14.70 -25.43 31.20
CA PHE A 118 16.12 -25.68 30.90
C PHE A 118 16.27 -27.00 30.15
N LEU A 119 16.95 -26.94 28.99
CA LEU A 119 17.25 -28.14 28.19
C LEU A 119 18.51 -28.88 28.69
N GLY A 120 19.17 -28.37 29.74
CA GLY A 120 20.42 -28.91 30.25
C GLY A 120 21.62 -28.71 29.32
N THR A 121 21.56 -27.68 28.47
CA THR A 121 22.63 -27.25 27.57
C THR A 121 23.78 -26.59 28.37
N PRO A 122 25.05 -26.80 27.98
CA PRO A 122 26.17 -26.10 28.59
C PRO A 122 26.09 -24.59 28.33
N ALA A 123 26.55 -23.77 29.28
CA ALA A 123 26.63 -22.32 29.09
C ALA A 123 27.80 -21.95 28.18
N ILE A 124 27.48 -21.54 26.94
CA ILE A 124 28.45 -21.11 25.92
C ILE A 124 28.49 -19.59 25.83
N GLY A 125 29.64 -19.00 25.55
CA GLY A 125 29.79 -17.54 25.55
C GLY A 125 31.21 -17.09 25.78
N ILE A 126 31.37 -15.79 26.01
CA ILE A 126 32.66 -15.16 26.28
C ILE A 126 32.85 -14.93 27.78
N ARG A 127 34.08 -15.12 28.25
CA ARG A 127 34.51 -15.00 29.65
C ARG A 127 35.88 -14.33 29.67
N GLU A 128 35.97 -13.17 30.31
CA GLU A 128 37.20 -12.39 30.41
C GLU A 128 37.62 -12.24 31.89
N PRO A 129 38.91 -12.39 32.22
CA PRO A 129 39.40 -12.19 33.58
C PRO A 129 39.27 -10.71 33.99
N ALA A 130 39.09 -10.45 35.28
CA ALA A 130 38.88 -9.10 35.81
C ALA A 130 40.00 -8.11 35.43
N LYS A 131 41.24 -8.60 35.29
CA LYS A 131 42.38 -7.79 34.84
C LYS A 131 42.17 -7.11 33.48
N THR A 132 41.30 -7.65 32.62
CA THR A 132 40.96 -7.05 31.32
C THR A 132 40.31 -5.67 31.49
N PHE A 133 39.63 -5.43 32.62
CA PHE A 133 38.89 -4.20 32.91
C PHE A 133 39.59 -3.29 33.94
N ALA A 134 40.82 -3.62 34.33
CA ALA A 134 41.54 -2.95 35.43
C ALA A 134 41.94 -1.48 35.14
N ASP A 135 41.79 -1.01 33.90
CA ASP A 135 42.06 0.38 33.51
C ASP A 135 40.88 1.33 33.75
N GLY A 136 39.76 0.82 34.28
CA GLY A 136 38.55 1.59 34.57
C GLY A 136 37.79 2.10 33.34
N LYS A 137 38.13 1.61 32.13
CA LYS A 137 37.47 2.00 30.88
C LYS A 137 36.37 1.01 30.49
N TRP A 138 35.54 1.41 29.52
CA TRP A 138 34.56 0.54 28.88
C TRP A 138 35.22 -0.34 27.82
N HIS A 139 35.01 -1.65 27.92
CA HIS A 139 35.50 -2.66 27.00
C HIS A 139 34.34 -3.40 26.35
N LYS A 140 34.43 -3.67 25.05
CA LYS A 140 33.38 -4.42 24.33
C LYS A 140 33.61 -5.92 24.44
N LEU A 141 32.64 -6.64 25.00
CA LEU A 141 32.55 -8.09 24.85
C LEU A 141 31.68 -8.41 23.63
N GLU A 142 32.20 -9.20 22.70
CA GLU A 142 31.48 -9.63 21.51
C GLU A 142 31.56 -11.15 21.35
N TYR A 143 30.44 -11.80 21.05
CA TYR A 143 30.37 -13.24 20.88
C TYR A 143 29.47 -13.61 19.70
N THR A 144 29.97 -14.52 18.84
CA THR A 144 29.16 -15.13 17.78
C THR A 144 28.62 -16.46 18.29
N LEU A 145 27.32 -16.49 18.55
CA LEU A 145 26.60 -17.66 19.01
C LEU A 145 26.13 -18.49 17.81
N THR A 146 26.77 -19.63 17.56
CA THR A 146 26.22 -20.69 16.71
C THR A 146 25.44 -21.65 17.59
N VAL A 147 24.12 -21.74 17.39
CA VAL A 147 23.29 -22.69 18.14
C VAL A 147 23.47 -24.08 17.52
N PRO A 148 24.01 -25.09 18.25
CA PRO A 148 24.19 -26.43 17.70
C PRO A 148 22.85 -27.03 17.25
N SER A 149 22.87 -27.78 16.15
CA SER A 149 21.69 -28.43 15.58
C SER A 149 21.43 -29.83 16.12
N ASP A 150 22.22 -30.28 17.10
CA ASP A 150 22.25 -31.64 17.62
C ASP A 150 22.27 -31.68 19.16
N GLY A 151 22.07 -32.89 19.71
CA GLY A 151 22.08 -33.14 21.15
C GLY A 151 21.03 -32.31 21.90
N LYS A 152 21.39 -31.81 23.09
CA LYS A 152 20.46 -31.05 23.96
C LYS A 152 20.02 -29.70 23.36
N TRP A 153 20.70 -29.21 22.32
CA TRP A 153 20.38 -27.93 21.68
C TRP A 153 19.30 -28.06 20.59
N GLU A 154 19.00 -29.27 20.10
CA GLU A 154 18.04 -29.51 19.01
C GLU A 154 16.63 -28.96 19.30
N LYS A 155 16.25 -28.84 20.58
CA LYS A 155 14.93 -28.36 21.03
C LYS A 155 14.91 -26.88 21.42
N THR A 156 16.00 -26.16 21.16
CA THR A 156 16.15 -24.75 21.52
C THR A 156 15.20 -23.92 20.67
N VAL A 157 14.34 -23.12 21.32
CA VAL A 157 13.55 -22.08 20.63
C VAL A 157 13.85 -20.68 21.15
N GLN A 158 14.60 -20.59 22.25
CA GLN A 158 15.14 -19.37 22.82
C GLN A 158 16.43 -19.67 23.59
N VAL A 159 17.27 -18.67 23.79
CA VAL A 159 18.42 -18.73 24.69
C VAL A 159 18.23 -17.80 25.88
N LEU A 160 18.61 -18.28 27.06
CA LEU A 160 18.84 -17.46 28.24
C LEU A 160 20.22 -16.81 28.11
N CYS A 161 20.27 -15.48 27.99
CA CYS A 161 21.49 -14.70 28.07
C CYS A 161 21.75 -14.28 29.52
N CYS A 162 22.97 -14.51 29.99
CA CYS A 162 23.45 -14.11 31.31
C CYS A 162 24.62 -13.14 31.15
N LEU A 163 24.47 -11.93 31.68
CA LEU A 163 25.53 -10.94 31.83
C LEU A 163 25.95 -10.86 33.29
N GLY A 164 27.21 -11.13 33.63
CA GLY A 164 27.60 -11.03 35.03
C GLY A 164 29.00 -11.47 35.38
N VAL A 165 29.24 -11.62 36.68
CA VAL A 165 30.55 -11.87 37.27
C VAL A 165 30.51 -13.07 38.21
N ASN A 166 31.60 -13.84 38.21
CA ASN A 166 31.89 -14.92 39.17
C ASN A 166 33.30 -14.70 39.74
N GLY A 167 33.62 -15.27 40.91
CA GLY A 167 35.01 -15.31 41.39
C GLY A 167 35.43 -14.07 42.18
N THR A 168 34.47 -13.26 42.65
CA THR A 168 34.75 -11.98 43.33
C THR A 168 34.14 -11.89 44.73
N ALA A 169 34.93 -11.39 45.69
CA ALA A 169 34.45 -11.09 47.04
C ALA A 169 33.84 -9.68 47.17
N ALA A 170 34.18 -8.76 46.27
CA ALA A 170 33.69 -7.38 46.27
C ALA A 170 33.81 -6.77 44.85
N GLY A 171 33.36 -5.53 44.68
CA GLY A 171 33.56 -4.74 43.47
C GLY A 171 32.30 -4.51 42.65
N LYS A 172 32.43 -3.63 41.65
CA LYS A 172 31.34 -3.15 40.78
C LYS A 172 31.58 -3.62 39.35
N VAL A 173 30.53 -4.06 38.66
CA VAL A 173 30.53 -4.26 37.21
C VAL A 173 29.30 -3.63 36.57
N LEU A 174 29.51 -2.91 35.47
CA LEU A 174 28.50 -2.24 34.67
C LEU A 174 28.41 -2.89 33.28
N PHE A 175 27.19 -3.03 32.76
CA PHE A 175 26.91 -3.50 31.40
C PHE A 175 26.04 -2.48 30.66
N ASP A 176 26.46 -2.09 29.46
CA ASP A 176 25.76 -1.12 28.61
C ASP A 176 25.78 -1.50 27.12
N ASP A 177 24.97 -0.83 26.30
CA ASP A 177 24.89 -0.96 24.84
C ASP A 177 24.78 -2.42 24.36
N PHE A 178 23.93 -3.20 25.03
CA PHE A 178 23.72 -4.60 24.69
C PHE A 178 23.02 -4.73 23.33
N THR A 179 23.57 -5.56 22.45
CA THR A 179 22.98 -5.94 21.17
C THR A 179 22.88 -7.44 21.04
N PHE A 180 21.77 -7.96 20.53
CA PHE A 180 21.64 -9.35 20.09
C PHE A 180 20.93 -9.40 18.75
N SER A 181 21.62 -9.86 17.71
CA SER A 181 21.06 -9.91 16.36
C SER A 181 21.33 -11.22 15.66
N ALA A 182 20.43 -11.66 14.78
CA ALA A 182 20.75 -12.71 13.81
C ALA A 182 21.96 -12.27 12.99
N GLY A 183 23.01 -13.10 12.93
CA GLY A 183 24.23 -12.76 12.22
C GLY A 183 23.95 -12.64 10.72
N LYS A 184 24.10 -11.44 10.14
CA LYS A 184 24.27 -11.33 8.69
C LYS A 184 25.56 -12.08 8.35
N THR A 185 25.48 -13.08 7.48
CA THR A 185 26.67 -13.53 6.74
C THR A 185 27.26 -12.25 6.13
N PRO A 186 28.56 -11.92 6.34
CA PRO A 186 29.12 -10.68 5.84
C PRO A 186 28.83 -10.57 4.34
N SER A 187 27.94 -9.65 3.99
CA SER A 187 27.73 -9.20 2.62
C SER A 187 28.86 -8.24 2.35
N ALA A 188 29.82 -8.66 1.53
CA ALA A 188 30.57 -7.66 0.79
C ALA A 188 29.56 -6.78 0.05
N PRO A 189 29.75 -5.44 0.00
CA PRO A 189 29.01 -4.62 -0.92
C PRO A 189 29.25 -5.21 -2.31
N ILE A 190 28.20 -5.78 -2.91
CA ILE A 190 28.24 -6.15 -4.32
C ILE A 190 28.25 -4.80 -5.05
N ALA A 191 29.46 -4.34 -5.40
CA ALA A 191 29.60 -3.63 -6.65
C ALA A 191 28.87 -4.51 -7.68
N ALA A 192 27.80 -3.97 -8.28
CA ALA A 192 27.03 -4.69 -9.29
C ALA A 192 28.03 -5.24 -10.31
N VAL A 193 28.36 -6.53 -10.20
CA VAL A 193 29.10 -7.20 -11.25
C VAL A 193 28.19 -7.04 -12.46
N PRO A 194 28.62 -6.35 -13.53
CA PRO A 194 27.78 -6.19 -14.69
C PRO A 194 27.43 -7.61 -15.15
N LEU A 195 26.17 -7.99 -15.00
CA LEU A 195 25.72 -9.29 -15.45
C LEU A 195 25.93 -9.29 -16.98
N PRO A 196 26.58 -10.32 -17.54
CA PRO A 196 26.71 -10.40 -19.00
C PRO A 196 25.29 -10.33 -19.60
N ALA A 197 25.09 -9.40 -20.53
CA ALA A 197 23.77 -9.09 -21.09
C ALA A 197 23.12 -10.30 -21.80
N ARG A 198 23.93 -11.31 -22.14
CA ARG A 198 23.51 -12.52 -22.85
C ARG A 198 23.75 -13.75 -21.96
N SER A 199 22.72 -14.57 -21.87
CA SER A 199 22.67 -15.83 -21.15
C SER A 199 22.23 -16.95 -22.10
N ALA A 200 22.27 -18.21 -21.64
CA ALA A 200 21.82 -19.32 -22.48
C ALA A 200 20.31 -19.19 -22.77
N PRO A 201 19.87 -19.36 -24.03
CA PRO A 201 18.45 -19.59 -24.34
C PRO A 201 17.96 -20.86 -23.64
N VAL A 202 16.70 -20.87 -23.20
CA VAL A 202 16.11 -22.01 -22.49
C VAL A 202 14.78 -22.38 -23.12
N THR A 203 14.65 -23.62 -23.58
CA THR A 203 13.43 -24.13 -24.21
C THR A 203 12.48 -24.67 -23.15
N LEU A 204 11.34 -24.00 -22.96
CA LEU A 204 10.29 -24.40 -22.02
C LEU A 204 9.31 -25.38 -22.69
N VAL A 205 8.95 -25.11 -23.94
CA VAL A 205 8.06 -25.94 -24.76
C VAL A 205 8.65 -26.06 -26.14
N SER A 206 8.58 -27.25 -26.73
CA SER A 206 8.92 -27.45 -28.14
C SER A 206 7.88 -28.32 -28.82
N ASN A 207 7.43 -27.89 -30.00
CA ASN A 207 6.37 -28.55 -30.77
C ASN A 207 5.11 -28.87 -29.95
N GLY A 208 4.72 -27.98 -29.04
CA GLY A 208 3.57 -28.15 -28.14
C GLY A 208 3.78 -29.18 -27.02
N SER A 209 4.99 -29.72 -26.87
CA SER A 209 5.32 -30.68 -25.80
C SER A 209 6.14 -30.00 -24.70
N PRO A 210 5.83 -30.23 -23.41
CA PRO A 210 6.56 -29.63 -22.30
C PRO A 210 8.01 -30.14 -22.29
N LYS A 211 8.97 -29.21 -22.21
CA LYS A 211 10.41 -29.52 -22.10
C LYS A 211 11.00 -29.12 -20.76
N ALA A 212 10.28 -28.34 -19.97
CA ALA A 212 10.68 -27.89 -18.64
C ALA A 212 9.66 -28.27 -17.56
N ALA A 213 10.10 -28.24 -16.31
CA ALA A 213 9.20 -28.17 -15.15
C ALA A 213 9.40 -26.84 -14.41
N ILE A 214 8.35 -26.36 -13.74
CA ILE A 214 8.39 -25.19 -12.86
C ILE A 214 8.73 -25.67 -11.46
N ILE A 215 9.76 -25.09 -10.85
CA ILE A 215 10.22 -25.44 -9.52
C ILE A 215 10.09 -24.23 -8.59
N ILE A 216 9.42 -24.42 -7.46
CA ILE A 216 9.25 -23.42 -6.39
C ILE A 216 9.89 -23.90 -5.08
N PRO A 217 10.15 -23.00 -4.11
CA PRO A 217 10.73 -23.39 -2.84
C PRO A 217 9.84 -24.39 -2.07
N ASP A 218 10.47 -25.19 -1.21
CA ASP A 218 9.76 -26.14 -0.33
C ASP A 218 8.80 -25.42 0.63
N SER A 219 9.18 -24.23 1.09
CA SER A 219 8.37 -23.31 1.89
C SER A 219 8.06 -22.06 1.07
N PRO A 220 7.04 -22.09 0.19
CA PRO A 220 6.72 -20.96 -0.66
C PRO A 220 6.12 -19.81 0.15
N LEU A 221 6.22 -18.61 -0.40
CA LEU A 221 5.31 -17.53 -0.09
C LEU A 221 4.12 -17.58 -1.07
N PRO A 222 2.97 -16.97 -0.73
CA PRO A 222 1.82 -16.89 -1.64
C PRO A 222 2.18 -16.37 -3.04
N CYS A 223 3.13 -15.43 -3.14
CA CYS A 223 3.59 -14.91 -4.43
C CYS A 223 4.33 -15.97 -5.29
N HIS A 224 5.00 -16.95 -4.68
CA HIS A 224 5.69 -18.03 -5.42
C HIS A 224 4.68 -19.01 -6.04
N GLU A 225 3.64 -19.36 -5.28
CA GLU A 225 2.56 -20.23 -5.76
C GLU A 225 1.80 -19.54 -6.90
N LEU A 226 1.51 -18.24 -6.74
CA LEU A 226 0.89 -17.44 -7.79
C LEU A 226 1.75 -17.34 -9.05
N ALA A 227 3.06 -17.17 -8.88
CA ALA A 227 3.99 -17.08 -9.98
C ALA A 227 4.00 -18.39 -10.79
N ALA A 228 3.99 -19.54 -10.11
CA ALA A 228 3.90 -20.84 -10.76
C ALA A 228 2.55 -21.05 -11.47
N GLU A 229 1.44 -20.70 -10.81
CA GLU A 229 0.09 -20.79 -11.38
C GLU A 229 -0.03 -19.93 -12.65
N GLU A 230 0.37 -18.67 -12.58
CA GLU A 230 0.29 -17.75 -13.72
C GLU A 230 1.21 -18.21 -14.86
N LEU A 231 2.44 -18.64 -14.58
CA LEU A 231 3.32 -19.14 -15.64
C LEU A 231 2.74 -20.39 -16.32
N ALA A 232 2.30 -21.38 -15.54
CA ALA A 232 1.72 -22.62 -16.06
C ALA A 232 0.45 -22.34 -16.90
N LEU A 233 -0.45 -21.49 -16.39
CA LEU A 233 -1.69 -21.09 -17.07
C LEU A 233 -1.39 -20.50 -18.46
N HIS A 234 -0.48 -19.54 -18.53
CA HIS A 234 -0.19 -18.83 -19.77
C HIS A 234 0.60 -19.70 -20.76
N VAL A 235 1.50 -20.57 -20.29
CA VAL A 235 2.18 -21.56 -21.16
C VAL A 235 1.16 -22.54 -21.77
N LYS A 236 0.22 -23.05 -20.96
CA LYS A 236 -0.83 -23.94 -21.45
C LYS A 236 -1.73 -23.23 -22.47
N LYS A 237 -2.17 -21.99 -22.19
CA LYS A 237 -2.98 -21.20 -23.12
C LYS A 237 -2.23 -20.90 -24.44
N ALA A 238 -0.92 -20.65 -24.40
CA ALA A 238 -0.12 -20.35 -25.58
C ALA A 238 0.13 -21.57 -26.47
N SER A 239 0.44 -22.73 -25.85
CA SER A 239 1.05 -23.87 -26.54
C SER A 239 0.30 -25.20 -26.44
N GLY A 240 -0.68 -25.29 -25.54
CA GLY A 240 -1.33 -26.54 -25.15
C GLY A 240 -0.52 -27.41 -24.17
N ALA A 241 0.75 -27.11 -23.95
CA ALA A 241 1.61 -27.88 -23.05
C ALA A 241 1.35 -27.54 -21.57
N GLU A 242 1.26 -28.57 -20.74
CA GLU A 242 1.22 -28.41 -19.28
C GLU A 242 2.63 -28.57 -18.70
N LEU A 243 3.16 -27.50 -18.10
CA LEU A 243 4.40 -27.60 -17.34
C LEU A 243 4.08 -28.09 -15.93
N PRO A 244 4.64 -29.23 -15.48
CA PRO A 244 4.43 -29.69 -14.12
C PRO A 244 5.10 -28.73 -13.12
N VAL A 245 4.47 -28.54 -11.97
CA VAL A 245 4.95 -27.68 -10.88
C VAL A 245 5.39 -28.57 -9.72
N PHE A 246 6.62 -28.38 -9.22
CA PHE A 246 7.16 -29.12 -8.09
C PHE A 246 7.71 -28.20 -7.00
N ARG A 247 7.62 -28.66 -5.76
CA ARG A 247 8.52 -28.22 -4.69
C ARG A 247 9.94 -28.67 -5.01
N GLU A 248 10.96 -27.90 -4.66
CA GLU A 248 12.34 -28.23 -5.01
C GLU A 248 12.81 -29.61 -4.51
N SER A 249 12.38 -30.03 -3.32
CA SER A 249 12.70 -31.36 -2.76
C SER A 249 11.97 -32.50 -3.47
N ALA A 250 10.82 -32.23 -4.07
CA ALA A 250 10.00 -33.20 -4.79
C ALA A 250 10.34 -33.28 -6.29
N ARG A 251 11.36 -32.56 -6.74
CA ARG A 251 11.79 -32.55 -8.15
C ARG A 251 12.25 -33.95 -8.57
N SER A 252 11.68 -34.45 -9.67
CA SER A 252 12.15 -35.70 -10.29
C SER A 252 13.56 -35.57 -10.86
N SER A 253 14.39 -36.59 -10.68
CA SER A 253 15.74 -36.67 -11.26
C SER A 253 15.73 -36.70 -12.80
N GLY A 254 14.61 -37.07 -13.42
CA GLY A 254 14.44 -37.13 -14.88
C GLY A 254 14.14 -35.79 -15.56
N THR A 255 13.97 -34.69 -14.81
CA THR A 255 13.71 -33.36 -15.38
C THR A 255 15.01 -32.60 -15.61
N GLU A 256 15.47 -32.53 -16.88
CA GLU A 256 16.74 -31.87 -17.23
C GLU A 256 16.66 -30.33 -17.30
N THR A 257 15.53 -29.78 -17.74
CA THR A 257 15.31 -28.33 -17.88
C THR A 257 14.34 -27.86 -16.80
N CYS A 258 14.72 -26.86 -16.01
CA CYS A 258 13.87 -26.33 -14.95
C CYS A 258 13.72 -24.81 -15.04
N VAL A 259 12.52 -24.34 -14.70
CA VAL A 259 12.23 -22.93 -14.43
C VAL A 259 12.15 -22.75 -12.93
N TRP A 260 13.18 -22.18 -12.32
CA TRP A 260 13.28 -21.93 -10.88
C TRP A 260 12.65 -20.59 -10.54
N LEU A 261 11.60 -20.61 -9.71
CA LEU A 261 10.89 -19.43 -9.26
C LEU A 261 11.24 -19.12 -7.81
N GLY A 262 11.83 -17.95 -7.55
CA GLY A 262 12.13 -17.48 -6.19
C GLY A 262 13.38 -18.11 -5.54
N PRO A 263 13.49 -18.04 -4.19
CA PRO A 263 14.70 -18.38 -3.44
C PRO A 263 14.84 -19.90 -3.22
N CYS A 264 15.00 -20.65 -4.31
CA CYS A 264 15.34 -22.08 -4.27
C CYS A 264 16.84 -22.30 -3.99
N ARG A 265 17.23 -23.46 -3.47
CA ARG A 265 18.65 -23.83 -3.27
C ARG A 265 19.47 -23.72 -4.57
N MET A 266 18.89 -24.14 -5.69
CA MET A 266 19.54 -24.01 -7.01
C MET A 266 19.66 -22.55 -7.47
N THR A 267 18.74 -21.66 -7.06
CA THR A 267 18.84 -20.22 -7.34
C THR A 267 20.07 -19.63 -6.66
N GLU A 268 20.30 -19.98 -5.39
CA GLU A 268 21.48 -19.54 -4.65
C GLU A 268 22.78 -20.14 -5.22
N GLN A 269 22.79 -21.44 -5.54
CA GLN A 269 23.95 -22.11 -6.17
C GLN A 269 24.30 -21.52 -7.55
N ALA A 270 23.30 -20.99 -8.27
CA ALA A 270 23.50 -20.26 -9.52
C ALA A 270 24.04 -18.83 -9.32
N GLY A 271 24.35 -18.44 -8.07
CA GLY A 271 24.88 -17.13 -7.71
C GLY A 271 23.82 -16.02 -7.65
N ILE A 272 22.53 -16.37 -7.61
CA ILE A 272 21.43 -15.40 -7.53
C ILE A 272 21.00 -15.28 -6.07
N ARG A 273 21.31 -14.13 -5.46
CA ARG A 273 20.95 -13.81 -4.07
C ARG A 273 19.72 -12.90 -4.07
N CYS A 274 18.55 -13.48 -3.81
CA CYS A 274 17.26 -12.78 -3.86
C CYS A 274 17.22 -11.56 -2.94
N GLU A 275 17.81 -11.65 -1.75
CA GLU A 275 17.82 -10.60 -0.73
C GLU A 275 18.70 -9.41 -1.12
N ALA A 276 19.60 -9.59 -2.09
CA ALA A 276 20.42 -8.51 -2.64
C ALA A 276 19.68 -7.68 -3.69
N LEU A 277 18.54 -8.16 -4.20
CA LEU A 277 17.67 -7.37 -5.07
C LEU A 277 16.94 -6.30 -4.24
N PRO A 278 16.55 -5.16 -4.84
CA PRO A 278 15.67 -4.20 -4.17
C PRO A 278 14.35 -4.88 -3.73
N PRO A 279 13.63 -4.36 -2.72
CA PRO A 279 12.28 -4.83 -2.38
C PRO A 279 11.37 -4.94 -3.60
N SER A 280 10.69 -6.08 -3.77
CA SER A 280 9.90 -6.43 -4.98
C SER A 280 10.69 -6.37 -6.30
N GLY A 281 12.00 -6.26 -6.24
CA GLY A 281 12.91 -6.36 -7.38
C GLY A 281 13.04 -7.80 -7.84
N TRP A 282 13.35 -7.97 -9.13
CA TRP A 282 13.37 -9.28 -9.78
C TRP A 282 14.46 -9.39 -10.83
N LEU A 283 14.85 -10.63 -11.14
CA LEU A 283 15.82 -11.03 -12.15
C LEU A 283 15.28 -12.22 -12.96
N ILE A 284 15.46 -12.18 -14.27
CA ILE A 284 15.23 -13.28 -15.22
C ILE A 284 16.58 -13.61 -15.88
N ARG A 285 17.05 -14.86 -15.73
CA ARG A 285 18.36 -15.27 -16.26
C ARG A 285 18.38 -16.75 -16.62
N GLY A 286 18.94 -17.08 -17.79
CA GLY A 286 19.17 -18.46 -18.22
C GLY A 286 20.61 -18.92 -17.91
N ILE A 287 20.80 -20.05 -17.23
CA ILE A 287 22.12 -20.61 -16.92
C ILE A 287 22.10 -22.10 -17.28
N GLY A 288 22.88 -22.49 -18.28
CA GLY A 288 22.82 -23.83 -18.85
C GLY A 288 21.42 -24.14 -19.39
N LYS A 289 20.83 -25.25 -18.94
CA LYS A 289 19.44 -25.65 -19.27
C LYS A 289 18.38 -25.05 -18.34
N ASN A 290 18.76 -24.19 -17.38
CA ASN A 290 17.84 -23.68 -16.37
C ASN A 290 17.48 -22.22 -16.62
N LEU A 291 16.21 -21.88 -16.41
CA LEU A 291 15.74 -20.50 -16.34
C LEU A 291 15.48 -20.15 -14.87
N PHE A 292 15.99 -19.01 -14.42
CA PHE A 292 15.75 -18.47 -13.09
C PHE A 292 14.90 -17.21 -13.23
N ILE A 293 13.76 -17.18 -12.53
CA ILE A 293 12.95 -15.98 -12.34
C ILE A 293 12.82 -15.80 -10.83
N ALA A 294 13.63 -14.90 -10.26
CA ALA A 294 13.78 -14.77 -8.82
C ALA A 294 13.67 -13.31 -8.38
N GLY A 295 13.12 -13.06 -7.20
CA GLY A 295 12.95 -11.72 -6.67
C GLY A 295 13.15 -11.62 -5.16
N HIS A 296 13.19 -10.38 -4.67
CA HIS A 296 13.13 -10.10 -3.23
C HIS A 296 11.67 -10.11 -2.80
N ASP A 297 11.29 -11.17 -2.10
CA ASP A 297 9.91 -11.46 -1.72
C ASP A 297 9.71 -11.39 -0.19
N ARG A 298 8.50 -11.00 0.25
CA ARG A 298 8.06 -10.94 1.65
C ARG A 298 6.54 -10.97 1.71
N SER A 299 5.97 -11.83 2.54
CA SER A 299 4.52 -11.80 2.83
C SER A 299 4.29 -11.73 4.34
N LEU A 300 3.51 -10.75 4.79
CA LEU A 300 3.11 -10.59 6.19
C LEU A 300 1.62 -10.88 6.43
N HIS A 301 0.85 -11.05 5.35
CA HIS A 301 -0.62 -11.20 5.39
C HIS A 301 -1.13 -12.54 4.85
N GLY A 302 -0.25 -13.42 4.38
CA GLY A 302 -0.64 -14.75 3.87
C GLY A 302 -1.33 -14.73 2.50
N THR A 303 -1.34 -13.59 1.81
CA THR A 303 -1.80 -13.43 0.42
C THR A 303 -0.75 -12.69 -0.40
N ALA A 304 -0.81 -12.74 -1.73
CA ALA A 304 0.01 -11.88 -2.58
C ALA A 304 -0.61 -10.48 -2.73
N GLY A 305 0.22 -9.45 -2.90
CA GLY A 305 -0.24 -8.11 -3.30
C GLY A 305 -0.86 -7.25 -2.21
N SER A 306 -0.63 -7.52 -0.93
CA SER A 306 -1.20 -6.68 0.12
C SER A 306 -0.47 -5.33 0.22
N ASN A 307 -1.14 -4.26 -0.22
CA ASN A 307 -0.59 -2.90 -0.12
C ASN A 307 -0.44 -2.42 1.32
N TRP A 308 -1.39 -2.78 2.19
CA TRP A 308 -1.39 -2.39 3.60
C TRP A 308 -0.18 -2.96 4.36
N TYR A 309 0.16 -4.22 4.09
CA TYR A 309 1.29 -4.89 4.72
C TYR A 309 2.61 -4.69 3.95
N ALA A 310 2.56 -4.01 2.80
CA ALA A 310 3.67 -3.87 1.87
C ALA A 310 4.33 -5.23 1.57
N ASP A 311 3.52 -6.17 1.09
CA ASP A 311 4.04 -7.48 0.67
C ASP A 311 4.94 -7.31 -0.55
N TRP A 312 6.17 -7.83 -0.46
CA TRP A 312 7.14 -7.80 -1.54
C TRP A 312 6.95 -9.03 -2.43
N GLN A 313 6.84 -8.81 -3.74
CA GLN A 313 6.42 -9.83 -4.71
C GLN A 313 7.26 -9.79 -5.98
N GLY A 314 8.58 -9.73 -5.80
CA GLY A 314 9.55 -9.70 -6.88
C GLY A 314 9.43 -10.90 -7.82
N THR A 315 9.36 -12.13 -7.30
CA THR A 315 9.28 -13.33 -8.15
C THR A 315 8.04 -13.33 -9.04
N LEU A 316 6.88 -12.96 -8.48
CA LEU A 316 5.63 -12.81 -9.24
C LEU A 316 5.74 -11.72 -10.30
N SER A 317 6.33 -10.58 -9.95
CA SER A 317 6.57 -9.47 -10.88
C SER A 317 7.50 -9.88 -12.03
N GLY A 318 8.52 -10.70 -11.75
CA GLY A 318 9.41 -11.29 -12.74
C GLY A 318 8.67 -12.23 -13.70
N VAL A 319 7.75 -13.07 -13.20
CA VAL A 319 6.90 -13.90 -14.08
C VAL A 319 6.03 -13.03 -14.98
N TYR A 320 5.38 -11.99 -14.45
CA TYR A 320 4.60 -11.09 -15.30
C TYR A 320 5.46 -10.36 -16.34
N ALA A 321 6.68 -9.96 -16.00
CA ALA A 321 7.62 -9.39 -16.96
C ALA A 321 8.01 -10.40 -18.06
N PHE A 322 8.28 -11.66 -17.71
CA PHE A 322 8.55 -12.74 -18.66
C PHE A 322 7.37 -12.95 -19.62
N LEU A 323 6.15 -13.12 -19.08
CA LEU A 323 4.94 -13.32 -19.87
C LEU A 323 4.71 -12.17 -20.86
N ARG A 324 4.91 -10.92 -20.42
CA ARG A 324 4.69 -9.74 -21.25
C ARG A 324 5.75 -9.55 -22.32
N ASN A 325 7.02 -9.72 -21.97
CA ASN A 325 8.16 -9.34 -22.82
C ASN A 325 8.65 -10.47 -23.72
N GLU A 326 8.65 -11.72 -23.24
CA GLU A 326 9.13 -12.88 -24.01
C GLU A 326 7.97 -13.59 -24.73
N MET A 327 6.80 -13.70 -24.08
CA MET A 327 5.62 -14.37 -24.66
C MET A 327 4.63 -13.41 -25.34
N GLY A 328 4.76 -12.09 -25.14
CA GLY A 328 3.86 -11.10 -25.73
C GLY A 328 2.46 -11.08 -25.11
N VAL A 329 2.30 -11.60 -23.88
CA VAL A 329 1.00 -11.61 -23.19
C VAL A 329 0.55 -10.18 -22.88
N ARG A 330 -0.76 -9.92 -23.02
CA ARG A 330 -1.41 -8.67 -22.59
C ARG A 330 -2.68 -8.96 -21.80
N TRP A 331 -3.01 -8.06 -20.87
CA TRP A 331 -4.25 -8.11 -20.08
C TRP A 331 -4.99 -6.78 -20.23
N LEU A 332 -6.08 -6.76 -21.00
CA LEU A 332 -6.83 -5.54 -21.33
C LEU A 332 -7.84 -5.16 -20.24
N PHE A 333 -8.44 -6.16 -19.60
CA PHE A 333 -9.43 -6.01 -18.51
C PHE A 333 -9.52 -7.32 -17.70
N PRO A 334 -10.20 -7.30 -16.53
CA PRO A 334 -10.38 -8.52 -15.72
C PRO A 334 -11.17 -9.61 -16.47
N GLY A 335 -10.76 -10.86 -16.30
CA GLY A 335 -11.41 -12.03 -16.92
C GLY A 335 -10.68 -12.61 -18.14
N ASP A 336 -11.15 -13.76 -18.63
CA ASP A 336 -10.51 -14.51 -19.72
C ASP A 336 -10.53 -13.77 -21.06
N ALA A 337 -11.63 -13.08 -21.40
CA ALA A 337 -11.72 -12.33 -22.65
C ALA A 337 -10.66 -11.21 -22.72
N GLY A 338 -10.32 -10.61 -21.58
CA GLY A 338 -9.28 -9.58 -21.48
C GLY A 338 -7.86 -10.12 -21.57
N MET A 339 -7.66 -11.44 -21.53
CA MET A 339 -6.34 -12.07 -21.62
C MET A 339 -5.99 -12.34 -23.09
N VAL A 340 -4.88 -11.77 -23.55
CA VAL A 340 -4.34 -11.97 -24.90
C VAL A 340 -3.06 -12.76 -24.78
N VAL A 341 -3.10 -14.02 -25.20
CA VAL A 341 -1.97 -14.95 -25.16
C VAL A 341 -1.65 -15.36 -26.59
N PRO A 342 -0.55 -14.87 -27.19
CA PRO A 342 -0.15 -15.28 -28.54
C PRO A 342 0.07 -16.80 -28.61
N ALA A 343 -0.56 -17.45 -29.59
CA ALA A 343 -0.39 -18.89 -29.81
C ALA A 343 1.03 -19.19 -30.28
N ARG A 344 1.70 -20.15 -29.62
CA ARG A 344 3.09 -20.55 -29.91
C ARG A 344 3.27 -22.03 -29.59
N LYS A 345 3.74 -22.82 -30.56
CA LYS A 345 4.13 -24.22 -30.30
C LYS A 345 5.50 -24.36 -29.63
N ASP A 346 6.35 -23.36 -29.79
CA ASP A 346 7.65 -23.28 -29.14
C ASP A 346 7.69 -22.07 -28.22
N ILE A 347 8.10 -22.31 -26.97
CA ILE A 347 8.30 -21.26 -25.96
C ILE A 347 9.75 -21.36 -25.53
N VAL A 348 10.53 -20.37 -25.93
CA VAL A 348 11.97 -20.30 -25.69
C VAL A 348 12.26 -18.95 -25.03
N PHE A 349 12.90 -18.99 -23.87
CA PHE A 349 13.51 -17.79 -23.31
C PHE A 349 14.67 -17.36 -24.21
N SER A 350 14.68 -16.11 -24.65
CA SER A 350 15.61 -15.58 -25.64
C SER A 350 17.10 -15.60 -25.22
N GLY A 351 17.38 -15.81 -23.93
CA GLY A 351 18.72 -15.64 -23.36
C GLY A 351 19.04 -14.19 -23.00
N LYS A 352 18.08 -13.25 -23.15
CA LYS A 352 18.26 -11.86 -22.71
C LYS A 352 18.06 -11.76 -21.21
N THR A 353 19.15 -11.63 -20.46
CA THR A 353 19.05 -11.38 -19.01
C THR A 353 18.34 -10.06 -18.79
N SER A 354 17.38 -10.03 -17.88
CA SER A 354 16.63 -8.81 -17.55
C SER A 354 16.35 -8.75 -16.06
N ALA A 355 16.28 -7.54 -15.52
CA ALA A 355 15.96 -7.28 -14.13
C ALA A 355 15.07 -6.05 -14.05
N GLY A 356 14.30 -5.94 -12.97
CA GLY A 356 13.41 -4.81 -12.76
C GLY A 356 13.05 -4.64 -11.30
N LYS A 357 12.35 -3.54 -11.02
CA LYS A 357 11.80 -3.18 -9.72
C LYS A 357 10.56 -2.30 -9.91
N PRO A 358 9.68 -2.18 -8.91
CA PRO A 358 8.58 -1.22 -8.95
C PRO A 358 9.07 0.20 -9.28
N LYS A 359 8.31 0.92 -10.10
CA LYS A 359 8.62 2.31 -10.48
C LYS A 359 8.28 3.30 -9.37
N LEU A 360 7.37 2.92 -8.49
CA LEU A 360 6.87 3.69 -7.35
C LEU A 360 7.02 2.87 -6.06
N LEU A 361 7.11 3.55 -4.91
CA LEU A 361 7.12 2.91 -3.60
C LEU A 361 5.79 2.19 -3.29
N SER A 362 4.70 2.72 -3.83
CA SER A 362 3.37 2.13 -3.77
C SER A 362 2.55 2.61 -4.96
N ALA A 363 1.77 1.71 -5.54
CA ALA A 363 0.78 2.01 -6.56
C ALA A 363 -0.53 1.31 -6.20
N GLU A 364 -1.61 2.08 -6.05
CA GLU A 364 -2.93 1.57 -5.68
C GLU A 364 -4.04 2.22 -6.50
N LEU A 365 -4.93 1.40 -7.07
CA LEU A 365 -6.27 1.81 -7.51
C LEU A 365 -7.27 1.24 -6.50
N VAL A 366 -7.83 2.07 -5.64
CA VAL A 366 -8.58 1.62 -4.45
C VAL A 366 -9.95 1.05 -4.85
N PRO A 367 -10.20 -0.27 -4.73
CA PRO A 367 -11.48 -0.86 -5.12
C PRO A 367 -12.66 -0.35 -4.28
N SER A 368 -13.76 0.08 -4.92
CA SER A 368 -15.04 0.24 -4.22
C SER A 368 -15.63 -1.12 -3.86
N LYS A 369 -15.91 -1.39 -2.58
CA LYS A 369 -16.41 -2.70 -2.10
C LYS A 369 -17.73 -2.55 -1.34
N TRP A 370 -18.81 -3.06 -1.93
CA TRP A 370 -20.17 -2.96 -1.37
C TRP A 370 -20.95 -4.27 -1.62
N PRO A 371 -20.71 -5.34 -0.83
CA PRO A 371 -21.29 -6.66 -1.11
C PRO A 371 -22.80 -6.78 -0.83
N TRP A 372 -23.39 -5.86 -0.06
CA TRP A 372 -24.78 -5.95 0.40
C TRP A 372 -25.81 -5.26 -0.51
N ILE A 373 -25.44 -4.83 -1.70
CA ILE A 373 -26.35 -4.16 -2.65
C ILE A 373 -25.91 -4.46 -4.09
N GLY A 374 -26.84 -4.43 -5.03
CA GLY A 374 -26.55 -4.47 -6.47
C GLY A 374 -26.19 -5.83 -7.05
N TRP A 375 -25.64 -6.76 -6.26
CA TRP A 375 -25.21 -8.09 -6.70
C TRP A 375 -26.33 -9.12 -6.71
N SER A 376 -26.25 -10.11 -7.61
CA SER A 376 -27.12 -11.28 -7.60
C SER A 376 -26.76 -12.29 -6.51
N SER A 377 -25.47 -12.41 -6.18
CA SER A 377 -24.95 -13.31 -5.14
C SER A 377 -23.67 -12.81 -4.45
N LYS A 378 -23.40 -13.33 -3.25
CA LYS A 378 -22.09 -13.17 -2.59
C LYS A 378 -20.96 -13.73 -3.48
N ASP A 379 -21.17 -14.89 -4.09
CA ASP A 379 -20.20 -15.52 -5.01
C ASP A 379 -19.89 -14.62 -6.21
N ALA A 380 -20.89 -13.90 -6.75
CA ALA A 380 -20.68 -12.96 -7.84
C ALA A 380 -19.78 -11.78 -7.42
N PHE A 381 -20.01 -11.22 -6.23
CA PHE A 381 -19.15 -10.18 -5.65
C PHE A 381 -17.72 -10.69 -5.42
N GLU A 382 -17.55 -11.87 -4.85
CA GLU A 382 -16.23 -12.46 -4.57
C GLU A 382 -15.48 -12.76 -5.86
N LYS A 383 -16.16 -13.32 -6.87
CA LYS A 383 -15.60 -13.55 -8.21
C LYS A 383 -15.16 -12.25 -8.87
N PHE A 384 -16.00 -11.21 -8.86
CA PHE A 384 -15.63 -9.88 -9.37
C PHE A 384 -14.37 -9.35 -8.68
N THR A 385 -14.35 -9.40 -7.35
CA THR A 385 -13.24 -8.89 -6.53
C THR A 385 -11.95 -9.65 -6.82
N ALA A 386 -12.02 -10.98 -6.97
CA ALA A 386 -10.88 -11.82 -7.31
C ALA A 386 -10.33 -11.48 -8.70
N LEU A 387 -11.20 -11.42 -9.74
CA LEU A 387 -10.80 -11.06 -11.10
C LEU A 387 -10.11 -9.68 -11.14
N GLN A 388 -10.68 -8.70 -10.44
CA GLN A 388 -10.11 -7.37 -10.33
C GLN A 388 -8.75 -7.37 -9.63
N ALA A 389 -8.61 -8.06 -8.49
CA ALA A 389 -7.35 -8.14 -7.77
C ALA A 389 -6.25 -8.80 -8.63
N ARG A 390 -6.57 -9.89 -9.35
CA ARG A 390 -5.64 -10.54 -10.30
C ARG A 390 -5.22 -9.61 -11.42
N PHE A 391 -6.15 -8.83 -11.97
CA PHE A 391 -5.84 -7.86 -13.01
C PHE A 391 -4.85 -6.80 -12.54
N LEU A 392 -5.07 -6.22 -11.35
CA LEU A 392 -4.16 -5.22 -10.78
C LEU A 392 -2.76 -5.80 -10.54
N LEU A 393 -2.65 -7.04 -10.02
CA LEU A 393 -1.37 -7.72 -9.84
C LEU A 393 -0.59 -7.89 -11.15
N ARG A 394 -1.26 -8.29 -12.24
CA ARG A 394 -0.65 -8.47 -13.57
C ARG A 394 -0.04 -7.19 -14.16
N HIS A 395 -0.57 -6.04 -13.74
CA HIS A 395 -0.08 -4.69 -14.09
C HIS A 395 0.88 -4.10 -13.06
N GLY A 396 1.33 -4.90 -12.08
CA GLY A 396 2.37 -4.51 -11.13
C GLY A 396 1.90 -3.59 -10.00
N PHE A 397 0.59 -3.47 -9.76
CA PHE A 397 0.08 -2.78 -8.58
C PHE A 397 0.50 -3.54 -7.31
N GLY A 398 1.00 -2.80 -6.33
CA GLY A 398 1.68 -3.33 -5.15
C GLY A 398 2.38 -2.22 -4.36
N SER A 399 2.96 -2.60 -3.22
CA SER A 399 3.68 -1.68 -2.34
C SER A 399 4.98 -2.30 -1.85
N VAL A 400 6.07 -1.54 -1.88
CA VAL A 400 7.30 -1.86 -1.13
C VAL A 400 7.31 -1.20 0.24
N GLU A 401 6.57 -0.10 0.40
CA GLU A 401 6.33 0.60 1.65
C GLU A 401 4.83 0.85 1.84
N ASN A 402 4.33 0.79 3.08
CA ASN A 402 2.93 1.11 3.34
C ASN A 402 2.73 2.62 3.18
N MET A 403 2.06 3.01 2.10
CA MET A 403 1.68 4.39 1.79
C MET A 403 0.17 4.65 1.98
N ASN A 404 -0.58 3.66 2.48
CA ASN A 404 -2.04 3.70 2.61
C ASN A 404 -2.46 4.34 3.95
N TYR A 405 -2.39 5.66 3.99
CA TYR A 405 -2.86 6.47 5.12
C TYR A 405 -4.18 7.15 4.77
N SER A 406 -4.99 7.39 5.80
CA SER A 406 -6.27 8.11 5.71
C SER A 406 -6.39 9.13 6.87
N HIS A 407 -7.55 9.77 6.98
CA HIS A 407 -7.85 10.79 7.99
C HIS A 407 -7.51 10.30 9.41
N ASN A 408 -6.51 10.91 10.05
CA ASN A 408 -5.91 10.41 11.29
C ASN A 408 -6.71 10.77 12.55
N PHE A 409 -7.54 11.82 12.49
CA PHE A 409 -8.13 12.46 13.67
C PHE A 409 -9.63 12.19 13.84
N GLY A 410 -10.19 11.22 13.11
CA GLY A 410 -11.64 10.98 13.06
C GLY A 410 -12.28 10.56 14.40
N ASN A 411 -11.46 10.10 15.36
CA ASN A 411 -11.94 9.77 16.71
C ASN A 411 -11.61 10.84 17.76
N TYR A 412 -10.93 11.94 17.39
CA TYR A 412 -10.43 12.93 18.36
C TYR A 412 -11.58 13.62 19.08
N TRP A 413 -12.66 14.00 18.38
CA TRP A 413 -13.83 14.61 19.04
C TRP A 413 -14.36 13.75 20.19
N LYS A 414 -14.54 12.46 19.93
CA LYS A 414 -14.99 11.50 20.93
C LYS A 414 -14.02 11.39 22.11
N ARG A 415 -12.71 11.41 21.86
CA ARG A 415 -11.67 11.24 22.88
C ARG A 415 -11.44 12.49 23.72
N PHE A 416 -11.53 13.67 23.12
CA PHE A 416 -10.91 14.88 23.66
C PHE A 416 -11.83 16.09 23.77
N SER A 417 -13.06 16.06 23.23
CA SER A 417 -13.97 17.23 23.29
C SER A 417 -14.26 17.75 24.71
N LYS A 418 -14.23 16.87 25.71
CA LYS A 418 -14.49 17.22 27.12
C LYS A 418 -13.23 17.62 27.89
N THR A 419 -12.09 17.04 27.57
CA THR A 419 -10.85 17.19 28.35
C THR A 419 -9.84 18.12 27.70
N HIS A 420 -9.82 18.17 26.37
CA HIS A 420 -8.97 19.03 25.55
C HIS A 420 -9.78 19.76 24.46
N PRO A 421 -10.80 20.55 24.81
CA PRO A 421 -11.57 21.30 23.83
C PRO A 421 -10.70 22.22 22.97
N GLU A 422 -9.54 22.66 23.48
CA GLU A 422 -8.54 23.48 22.79
C GLU A 422 -7.92 22.81 21.55
N PHE A 423 -8.05 21.48 21.38
CA PHE A 423 -7.60 20.76 20.18
C PHE A 423 -8.47 21.05 18.95
N PHE A 424 -9.72 21.45 19.15
CA PHE A 424 -10.68 21.63 18.05
C PHE A 424 -10.72 23.08 17.59
N ALA A 425 -11.01 23.30 16.32
CA ALA A 425 -11.07 24.65 15.74
C ALA A 425 -12.01 25.57 16.55
N LEU A 426 -11.55 26.80 16.82
CA LEU A 426 -12.46 27.88 17.20
C LEU A 426 -13.22 28.28 15.94
N VAL A 427 -14.52 28.08 15.90
CA VAL A 427 -15.37 28.41 14.75
C VAL A 427 -16.30 29.56 15.10
N ASN A 428 -16.80 30.31 14.11
CA ASN A 428 -17.74 31.40 14.32
C ASN A 428 -19.02 30.91 15.06
N PRO A 429 -19.53 31.66 16.05
CA PRO A 429 -19.12 33.01 16.48
C PRO A 429 -18.02 33.05 17.57
N GLY A 430 -17.30 31.96 17.81
CA GLY A 430 -16.21 31.91 18.81
C GLY A 430 -16.26 30.67 19.72
N ASN A 431 -16.77 29.54 19.21
CA ASN A 431 -16.97 28.31 19.99
C ASN A 431 -16.13 27.16 19.44
N ARG A 432 -15.74 26.20 20.29
CA ARG A 432 -15.05 24.96 19.89
C ARG A 432 -16.04 23.79 19.93
N THR A 433 -16.94 23.75 18.95
CA THR A 433 -18.05 22.80 18.90
C THR A 433 -18.20 22.18 17.52
N GLN A 434 -18.95 21.08 17.43
CA GLN A 434 -19.47 20.62 16.14
C GLN A 434 -20.35 21.70 15.49
N LEU A 435 -20.38 21.71 14.16
CA LEU A 435 -21.27 22.59 13.40
C LEU A 435 -22.71 22.11 13.49
N SER A 436 -23.66 23.04 13.38
CA SER A 436 -25.09 22.71 13.34
C SER A 436 -25.41 21.76 12.18
N GLY A 437 -26.10 20.67 12.46
CA GLY A 437 -26.44 19.63 11.47
C GLY A 437 -25.37 18.56 11.24
N ASP A 438 -24.29 18.52 12.03
CA ASP A 438 -23.32 17.43 12.00
C ASP A 438 -23.93 16.14 12.61
N THR A 439 -24.23 15.17 11.75
CA THR A 439 -24.74 13.84 12.15
C THR A 439 -23.65 12.79 12.27
N ASN A 440 -22.39 13.13 12.03
CA ASN A 440 -21.27 12.20 11.97
C ASN A 440 -20.47 12.11 13.28
N ASN A 441 -21.08 12.49 14.40
CA ASN A 441 -20.49 12.39 15.74
C ASN A 441 -19.08 12.99 15.84
N GLY A 442 -18.80 14.05 15.09
CA GLY A 442 -17.54 14.79 15.12
C GLY A 442 -16.38 14.13 14.38
N ILE A 443 -16.64 13.10 13.57
CA ILE A 443 -15.61 12.46 12.73
C ILE A 443 -14.94 13.48 11.79
N GLN A 444 -15.70 14.46 11.33
CA GLN A 444 -15.23 15.51 10.41
C GLN A 444 -15.08 16.87 11.10
N ILE A 445 -14.72 16.88 12.39
CA ILE A 445 -14.45 18.15 13.07
C ILE A 445 -13.08 18.72 12.65
N SER A 446 -13.03 20.05 12.46
CA SER A 446 -11.78 20.77 12.19
C SER A 446 -10.96 20.99 13.47
N LEU A 447 -9.64 21.12 13.33
CA LEU A 447 -8.70 21.13 14.44
C LEU A 447 -8.03 22.51 14.60
N CYS A 448 -7.58 22.82 15.80
CA CYS A 448 -6.75 23.99 16.09
C CYS A 448 -5.29 23.65 15.84
N LEU A 449 -4.85 23.77 14.59
CA LEU A 449 -3.52 23.31 14.14
C LEU A 449 -2.33 24.00 14.83
N SER A 450 -2.52 25.19 15.40
CA SER A 450 -1.47 25.90 16.14
C SER A 450 -1.29 25.46 17.59
N ASN A 451 -2.06 24.47 18.08
CA ASN A 451 -2.05 24.07 19.48
C ASN A 451 -0.91 23.08 19.77
N PRO A 452 0.07 23.41 20.64
CA PRO A 452 1.17 22.50 20.99
C PRO A 452 0.71 21.18 21.63
N GLY A 453 -0.36 21.23 22.44
CA GLY A 453 -0.93 20.02 23.05
C GLY A 453 -1.48 19.03 22.01
N LEU A 454 -2.05 19.55 20.90
CA LEU A 454 -2.45 18.69 19.78
C LEU A 454 -1.24 18.03 19.13
N HIS A 455 -0.10 18.74 19.01
CA HIS A 455 1.13 18.20 18.44
C HIS A 455 1.66 17.05 19.30
N SER A 456 1.84 17.29 20.60
CA SER A 456 2.30 16.28 21.56
C SER A 456 1.35 15.07 21.61
N GLN A 457 0.02 15.29 21.59
CA GLN A 457 -0.93 14.17 21.56
C GLN A 457 -0.83 13.36 20.27
N THR A 458 -0.60 14.02 19.12
CA THR A 458 -0.43 13.33 17.83
C THR A 458 0.82 12.44 17.84
N VAL A 459 1.91 12.93 18.42
CA VAL A 459 3.15 12.15 18.59
C VAL A 459 2.95 11.00 19.57
N SER A 460 2.31 11.24 20.73
CA SER A 460 1.99 10.19 21.72
C SER A 460 1.17 9.06 21.09
N ASP A 461 0.11 9.39 20.34
CA ASP A 461 -0.72 8.40 19.63
C ASP A 461 0.09 7.59 18.62
N TRP A 462 1.10 8.19 17.99
CA TRP A 462 1.98 7.52 17.03
C TRP A 462 3.01 6.63 17.73
N GLU A 463 3.56 7.05 18.87
CA GLU A 463 4.47 6.26 19.70
C GLU A 463 3.77 5.07 20.37
N GLU A 464 2.51 5.23 20.76
CA GLU A 464 1.68 4.17 21.33
C GLU A 464 1.24 3.12 20.31
N ARG A 465 1.27 3.44 19.01
CA ARG A 465 1.04 2.44 17.95
C ARG A 465 2.30 1.58 17.87
N PRO A 466 2.25 0.32 18.35
CA PRO A 466 3.38 -0.57 18.13
C PRO A 466 3.56 -0.76 16.61
N PRO A 467 4.76 -1.12 16.12
CA PRO A 467 4.90 -1.71 14.79
C PRO A 467 4.17 -3.06 14.80
N LYS A 468 2.83 -3.03 14.78
CA LYS A 468 2.00 -4.20 15.12
C LYS A 468 1.91 -5.20 13.97
N THR A 469 2.40 -4.87 12.77
CA THR A 469 2.34 -5.74 11.59
C THR A 469 3.40 -5.43 10.51
N ALA A 470 4.36 -4.55 10.75
CA ALA A 470 5.33 -4.13 9.74
C ALA A 470 6.75 -4.07 10.31
N SER A 471 7.73 -4.53 9.53
CA SER A 471 9.15 -4.46 9.90
C SER A 471 9.74 -3.04 9.83
N ALA A 472 8.91 -2.03 9.58
CA ALA A 472 9.26 -0.62 9.55
C ALA A 472 8.23 0.15 10.39
N ARG A 473 8.71 1.12 11.19
CA ARG A 473 7.84 2.04 11.94
C ARG A 473 6.94 2.79 10.95
N PRO A 474 5.62 2.86 11.16
CA PRO A 474 4.75 3.62 10.27
C PRO A 474 5.14 5.10 10.28
N PHE A 475 4.93 5.80 9.16
CA PHE A 475 5.04 7.25 9.10
C PHE A 475 4.05 7.91 10.05
N LEU A 476 4.45 9.06 10.59
CA LEU A 476 3.59 9.87 11.44
C LEU A 476 2.55 10.57 10.56
N SER A 477 1.28 10.20 10.70
CA SER A 477 0.21 10.79 9.90
C SER A 477 -0.27 12.12 10.47
N VAL A 478 -0.20 13.16 9.65
CA VAL A 478 -0.77 14.50 9.87
C VAL A 478 -1.93 14.78 8.91
N MET A 479 -2.55 13.71 8.40
CA MET A 479 -3.73 13.80 7.54
C MET A 479 -4.94 14.28 8.34
N LEU A 480 -5.35 15.52 8.09
CA LEU A 480 -6.50 16.15 8.74
C LEU A 480 -7.80 15.39 8.44
N ASN A 481 -8.84 15.65 9.22
CA ASN A 481 -10.18 15.09 8.98
C ASN A 481 -10.76 15.55 7.64
N ASP A 482 -11.77 14.82 7.15
CA ASP A 482 -12.44 15.07 5.87
C ASP A 482 -13.37 16.31 5.94
N THR A 483 -12.75 17.47 6.09
CA THR A 483 -13.38 18.77 6.26
C THR A 483 -12.39 19.88 5.92
N PRO A 484 -12.86 21.05 5.44
CA PRO A 484 -12.02 22.24 5.35
C PRO A 484 -11.50 22.66 6.72
N GLU A 485 -10.31 23.25 6.75
CA GLU A 485 -9.80 23.87 7.99
C GLU A 485 -10.55 25.21 8.21
N MET A 486 -10.92 25.48 9.47
CA MET A 486 -11.88 26.54 9.85
C MET A 486 -11.45 27.38 11.06
N CYS A 487 -10.33 27.10 11.71
CA CYS A 487 -10.00 27.71 12.99
C CYS A 487 -9.78 29.23 12.86
N THR A 488 -10.57 30.02 13.59
CA THR A 488 -10.50 31.49 13.64
C THR A 488 -9.69 32.00 14.83
N CYS A 489 -9.10 31.12 15.66
CA CYS A 489 -8.36 31.53 16.85
C CYS A 489 -7.12 32.36 16.49
N PRO A 490 -6.74 33.36 17.30
CA PRO A 490 -5.60 34.25 16.98
C PRO A 490 -4.30 33.51 16.66
N ALA A 491 -4.02 32.40 17.35
CA ALA A 491 -2.81 31.60 17.13
C ALA A 491 -2.79 30.90 15.76
N CYS A 492 -3.91 30.33 15.31
CA CYS A 492 -4.02 29.78 13.96
C CYS A 492 -3.99 30.88 12.90
N ARG A 493 -4.65 32.01 13.16
CA ARG A 493 -4.64 33.18 12.26
C ARG A 493 -3.23 33.75 12.06
N ALA A 494 -2.40 33.73 13.09
CA ALA A 494 -1.01 34.18 13.01
C ALA A 494 -0.11 33.27 12.15
N TRP A 495 -0.56 32.06 11.84
CA TRP A 495 0.17 31.10 11.00
C TRP A 495 -0.19 31.21 9.51
N ASP A 496 -1.27 31.92 9.17
CA ASP A 496 -1.69 32.11 7.79
C ASP A 496 -0.75 33.02 7.02
N PHE A 497 -0.67 32.81 5.71
CA PHE A 497 -0.10 33.80 4.82
C PHE A 497 -1.01 35.04 4.77
N PRO A 498 -0.46 36.28 4.75
CA PRO A 498 -1.25 37.48 4.54
C PRO A 498 -1.99 37.45 3.20
N ASP A 499 -3.30 37.16 3.24
CA ASP A 499 -4.16 37.09 2.05
C ASP A 499 -5.33 38.09 2.17
N PRO A 500 -5.45 39.07 1.27
CA PRO A 500 -6.58 40.01 1.25
C PRO A 500 -7.95 39.32 1.18
N ALA A 501 -8.03 38.10 0.62
CA ALA A 501 -9.26 37.33 0.52
C ALA A 501 -9.89 37.00 1.89
N PHE A 502 -9.09 36.96 2.97
CA PHE A 502 -9.64 36.82 4.32
C PHE A 502 -10.62 37.94 4.68
N LYS A 503 -10.38 39.18 4.22
CA LYS A 503 -11.25 40.34 4.54
C LYS A 503 -12.60 40.25 3.83
N THR A 504 -12.61 39.74 2.60
CA THR A 504 -13.82 39.68 1.75
C THR A 504 -14.61 38.39 1.90
N SER A 505 -14.00 37.34 2.48
CA SER A 505 -14.66 36.05 2.71
C SER A 505 -15.86 36.17 3.64
N GLU A 506 -16.94 35.48 3.30
CA GLU A 506 -18.15 35.38 4.12
C GLU A 506 -17.85 34.79 5.50
N TYR A 507 -17.01 33.75 5.56
CA TYR A 507 -16.68 33.09 6.81
C TYR A 507 -15.61 33.84 7.59
N TRP A 508 -14.48 34.14 6.94
CA TRP A 508 -13.31 34.66 7.65
C TRP A 508 -13.42 36.14 7.99
N GLY A 509 -13.97 36.96 7.08
CA GLY A 509 -14.02 38.41 7.22
C GLY A 509 -15.34 38.89 7.80
N LYS A 510 -16.46 38.35 7.30
CA LYS A 510 -17.81 38.75 7.73
C LYS A 510 -18.36 37.92 8.89
N GLY A 511 -17.64 36.89 9.33
CA GLY A 511 -18.00 36.11 10.52
C GLY A 511 -19.22 35.20 10.33
N LYS A 512 -19.56 34.79 9.09
CA LYS A 512 -20.69 33.90 8.83
C LYS A 512 -20.58 32.63 9.70
N VAL A 513 -21.67 32.27 10.37
CA VAL A 513 -21.81 30.98 11.04
C VAL A 513 -22.24 29.96 10.00
N LEU A 514 -21.43 28.93 9.77
CA LEU A 514 -21.72 27.89 8.79
C LEU A 514 -22.42 26.71 9.46
N SER A 515 -23.43 26.16 8.80
CA SER A 515 -23.88 24.80 9.10
C SER A 515 -22.85 23.76 8.65
N TYR A 516 -23.00 22.54 9.14
CA TYR A 516 -22.20 21.39 8.73
C TYR A 516 -22.20 21.23 7.20
N ARG A 517 -23.34 21.41 6.52
CA ARG A 517 -23.42 21.31 5.06
C ARG A 517 -22.70 22.47 4.35
N GLU A 518 -22.86 23.69 4.84
CA GLU A 518 -22.29 24.89 4.22
C GLU A 518 -20.77 24.99 4.35
N ARG A 519 -20.13 24.25 5.26
CA ARG A 519 -18.66 24.27 5.44
C ARG A 519 -17.89 24.07 4.15
N TRP A 520 -18.42 23.27 3.23
CA TRP A 520 -17.81 23.00 1.94
C TRP A 520 -17.77 24.24 1.01
N GLN A 521 -18.48 25.33 1.33
CA GLN A 521 -18.33 26.62 0.64
C GLN A 521 -16.90 27.19 0.78
N LEU A 522 -16.17 26.83 1.85
CA LEU A 522 -14.77 27.23 2.08
C LEU A 522 -13.79 26.53 1.15
N SER A 523 -14.23 25.42 0.58
CA SER A 523 -13.49 24.59 -0.33
C SER A 523 -14.40 24.43 -1.54
N LYS A 524 -14.51 25.47 -2.39
CA LYS A 524 -15.29 25.41 -3.66
C LYS A 524 -14.85 24.27 -4.62
N ALA A 525 -13.99 23.34 -4.17
CA ALA A 525 -13.97 21.97 -4.66
C ALA A 525 -15.35 21.32 -4.45
N SER A 526 -16.22 21.44 -5.43
CA SER A 526 -17.19 20.39 -5.70
C SER A 526 -16.38 19.16 -6.16
N TRP A 527 -15.80 18.42 -5.22
CA TRP A 527 -15.28 17.06 -5.43
C TRP A 527 -14.37 16.84 -6.65
N GLY A 528 -13.38 17.72 -6.84
CA GLY A 528 -12.36 17.60 -7.89
C GLY A 528 -12.67 18.36 -9.19
N GLU A 529 -13.83 19.00 -9.26
CA GLU A 529 -14.20 19.90 -10.35
C GLU A 529 -13.53 21.27 -10.13
N GLN A 530 -13.30 22.04 -11.20
CA GLN A 530 -12.49 23.27 -11.25
C GLN A 530 -12.43 24.05 -9.91
N GLY A 531 -11.20 24.33 -9.45
CA GLY A 531 -10.97 25.22 -8.32
C GLY A 531 -10.85 24.53 -6.96
N ALA A 532 -9.95 23.55 -6.82
CA ALA A 532 -9.52 23.00 -5.51
C ALA A 532 -8.94 24.05 -4.54
N SER A 533 -8.86 25.31 -4.99
CA SER A 533 -9.03 26.49 -4.17
C SER A 533 -10.09 27.35 -4.84
N GLY A 534 -11.18 27.67 -4.15
CA GLY A 534 -12.18 28.56 -4.70
C GLY A 534 -11.54 29.84 -5.20
N SER A 535 -11.89 30.24 -6.41
CA SER A 535 -11.74 31.64 -6.81
C SER A 535 -12.41 32.49 -5.71
N GLY A 536 -11.58 33.18 -4.93
CA GLY A 536 -12.01 34.12 -3.88
C GLY A 536 -11.87 33.69 -2.41
N GLU A 537 -11.54 32.44 -2.07
CA GLU A 537 -11.27 32.05 -0.67
C GLU A 537 -9.76 31.96 -0.38
N PRO A 538 -9.31 32.37 0.82
CA PRO A 538 -7.90 32.35 1.21
C PRO A 538 -7.39 30.92 1.41
N SER A 539 -6.13 30.68 1.05
CA SER A 539 -5.48 29.38 1.23
C SER A 539 -4.89 29.24 2.64
N LEU A 540 -5.04 28.07 3.24
CA LEU A 540 -4.54 27.73 4.58
C LEU A 540 -3.26 26.87 4.56
N SER A 541 -2.57 26.83 3.43
CA SER A 541 -1.42 25.95 3.24
C SER A 541 -0.21 26.32 4.09
N ASP A 542 0.06 27.60 4.31
CA ASP A 542 1.12 28.04 5.24
C ASP A 542 0.84 27.60 6.68
N ARG A 543 -0.41 27.69 7.11
CA ARG A 543 -0.85 27.18 8.41
C ARG A 543 -0.65 25.69 8.52
N TYR A 544 -1.06 24.93 7.49
CA TYR A 544 -0.86 23.49 7.47
C TYR A 544 0.63 23.11 7.43
N ALA A 545 1.45 23.82 6.66
CA ALA A 545 2.89 23.62 6.60
C ALA A 545 3.56 23.84 7.97
N ARG A 546 3.17 24.89 8.70
CA ARG A 546 3.65 25.13 10.08
C ARG A 546 3.23 24.02 11.03
N PHE A 547 2.01 23.49 10.89
CA PHE A 547 1.57 22.33 11.67
C PHE A 547 2.42 21.10 11.40
N CYS A 548 2.70 20.77 10.13
CA CYS A 548 3.57 19.66 9.79
C CYS A 548 4.96 19.81 10.42
N LEU A 549 5.56 21.00 10.36
CA LEU A 549 6.87 21.26 10.98
C LEU A 549 6.82 21.18 12.51
N ALA A 550 5.77 21.70 13.14
CA ALA A 550 5.62 21.67 14.59
C ALA A 550 5.47 20.22 15.11
N VAL A 551 4.63 19.42 14.46
CA VAL A 551 4.48 17.98 14.79
C VAL A 551 5.79 17.22 14.51
N GLN A 552 6.48 17.50 13.41
CA GLN A 552 7.76 16.87 13.12
C GLN A 552 8.82 17.24 14.15
N ALA A 553 8.89 18.51 14.56
CA ALA A 553 9.82 18.95 15.60
C ALA A 553 9.54 18.28 16.94
N GLU A 554 8.26 18.09 17.28
CA GLU A 554 7.86 17.34 18.48
C GLU A 554 8.31 15.88 18.40
N ALA A 555 8.04 15.20 17.28
CA ALA A 555 8.43 13.80 17.08
C ALA A 555 9.95 13.61 17.03
N ARG A 556 10.70 14.59 16.52
CA ARG A 556 12.18 14.55 16.47
C ARG A 556 12.85 14.56 17.83
N LYS A 557 12.12 14.87 18.90
CA LYS A 557 12.62 14.71 20.27
C LYS A 557 12.88 13.24 20.61
N SER A 558 12.12 12.31 20.03
CA SER A 558 12.26 10.86 20.24
C SER A 558 12.78 10.11 19.01
N ASP A 559 12.54 10.61 17.80
CA ASP A 559 12.96 10.00 16.53
C ASP A 559 13.48 11.05 15.53
N PRO A 560 14.79 11.30 15.48
CA PRO A 560 15.39 12.29 14.58
C PRO A 560 15.07 12.08 13.09
N ASP A 561 14.82 10.83 12.68
CA ASP A 561 14.62 10.41 11.29
C ASP A 561 13.12 10.28 10.91
N VAL A 562 12.23 10.71 11.79
CA VAL A 562 10.78 10.60 11.59
C VAL A 562 10.32 11.19 10.24
N THR A 563 9.59 10.37 9.49
CA THR A 563 8.89 10.79 8.29
C THR A 563 7.42 11.04 8.60
N LEU A 564 6.91 12.20 8.15
CA LEU A 564 5.50 12.55 8.20
C LEU A 564 4.81 12.26 6.87
N ILE A 565 3.51 11.98 6.93
CA ILE A 565 2.64 11.92 5.77
C ILE A 565 1.36 12.74 5.98
N GLY A 566 1.03 13.60 5.01
CA GLY A 566 -0.06 14.55 5.07
C GLY A 566 -0.80 14.71 3.74
N TYR A 567 -1.71 15.69 3.68
CA TYR A 567 -2.53 16.00 2.50
C TYR A 567 -2.30 17.42 1.97
N ALA A 568 -2.39 17.58 0.65
CA ALA A 568 -2.79 18.83 0.03
C ALA A 568 -4.26 18.69 -0.36
N TYR A 569 -5.16 19.20 0.49
CA TYR A 569 -6.60 18.94 0.40
C TYR A 569 -7.45 20.17 0.77
N THR A 570 -8.69 20.24 0.24
CA THR A 570 -9.65 21.33 0.49
C THR A 570 -9.04 22.74 0.36
N ASN A 571 -9.18 23.61 1.37
CA ASN A 571 -8.65 24.98 1.38
C ASN A 571 -7.15 25.08 1.72
N TYR A 572 -6.44 23.95 1.85
CA TYR A 572 -4.98 23.86 1.93
C TYR A 572 -4.38 23.02 0.79
N THR A 573 -5.06 22.98 -0.37
CA THR A 573 -4.58 22.27 -1.57
C THR A 573 -3.43 22.99 -2.27
N LYS A 574 -3.45 24.34 -2.31
CA LYS A 574 -2.38 25.14 -2.91
C LYS A 574 -1.04 24.92 -2.17
N PRO A 575 0.11 25.15 -2.80
CA PRO A 575 1.38 25.14 -2.10
C PRO A 575 1.48 26.29 -1.06
N PRO A 576 2.23 26.11 0.04
CA PRO A 576 2.55 27.19 0.97
C PRO A 576 3.38 28.28 0.28
N LYS A 577 3.16 29.54 0.65
CA LYS A 577 3.82 30.71 0.04
C LYS A 577 5.06 31.18 0.79
N SER A 578 5.04 31.15 2.12
CA SER A 578 6.13 31.66 2.99
C SER A 578 6.86 30.59 3.78
N VAL A 579 6.31 29.37 3.85
CA VAL A 579 6.86 28.27 4.66
C VAL A 579 7.54 27.25 3.76
N LYS A 580 8.81 26.95 4.06
CA LYS A 580 9.53 25.81 3.47
C LYS A 580 9.44 24.60 4.40
N LEU A 581 9.13 23.46 3.80
CA LEU A 581 9.12 22.13 4.40
C LEU A 581 10.44 21.41 4.11
N ASN A 582 10.46 20.09 4.22
CA ASN A 582 11.65 19.26 3.99
C ASN A 582 11.26 17.87 3.47
N ASN A 583 12.27 17.11 3.03
CA ASN A 583 12.09 15.80 2.41
C ASN A 583 11.60 14.71 3.39
N GLY A 584 11.66 14.96 4.70
CA GLY A 584 11.04 14.12 5.72
C GLY A 584 9.51 14.23 5.77
N ILE A 585 8.89 15.05 4.93
CA ILE A 585 7.43 15.21 4.84
C ILE A 585 6.96 14.75 3.46
N ILE A 586 5.97 13.86 3.46
CA ILE A 586 5.30 13.34 2.26
C ILE A 586 3.92 13.98 2.16
N ILE A 587 3.58 14.56 1.02
CA ILE A 587 2.26 15.13 0.76
C ILE A 587 1.53 14.30 -0.29
N GLN A 588 0.35 13.81 0.08
CA GLN A 588 -0.60 13.21 -0.85
C GLN A 588 -1.45 14.29 -1.51
N ASN A 589 -1.38 14.35 -2.83
CA ASN A 589 -1.95 15.42 -3.63
C ASN A 589 -3.37 15.08 -4.06
N VAL A 590 -4.34 15.76 -3.44
CA VAL A 590 -5.78 15.63 -3.76
C VAL A 590 -6.19 16.74 -4.75
N PHE A 591 -5.40 16.90 -5.81
CA PHE A 591 -5.62 17.96 -6.79
C PHE A 591 -6.89 17.68 -7.62
N GLY A 592 -7.60 18.76 -7.99
CA GLY A 592 -8.90 18.68 -8.67
C GLY A 592 -8.79 18.24 -10.12
N LEU A 593 -8.68 16.93 -10.33
CA LEU A 593 -8.73 16.28 -11.64
C LEU A 593 -10.07 15.55 -11.78
N TRP A 594 -10.82 15.88 -12.82
CA TRP A 594 -12.17 15.36 -13.06
C TRP A 594 -12.49 15.31 -14.55
N TYR A 595 -13.64 14.73 -14.92
CA TYR A 595 -14.18 14.77 -16.28
C TYR A 595 -15.25 15.88 -16.41
N PRO A 596 -15.22 16.71 -17.46
CA PRO A 596 -14.25 16.74 -18.56
C PRO A 596 -12.87 17.18 -18.07
N TYR A 597 -11.84 16.42 -18.43
CA TYR A 597 -10.47 16.75 -18.06
C TYR A 597 -10.00 17.86 -19.00
N THR A 598 -9.85 19.08 -18.48
CA THR A 598 -9.49 20.27 -19.26
C THR A 598 -7.99 20.57 -19.23
N ALA A 599 -7.52 21.36 -20.21
CA ALA A 599 -6.15 21.86 -20.21
C ALA A 599 -5.85 22.77 -19.00
N GLU A 600 -6.86 23.45 -18.46
CA GLU A 600 -6.73 24.27 -17.25
C GLU A 600 -6.47 23.41 -16.01
N MET A 601 -7.18 22.28 -15.87
CA MET A 601 -6.92 21.31 -14.80
C MET A 601 -5.47 20.79 -14.86
N SER A 602 -4.96 20.47 -16.05
CA SER A 602 -3.56 20.06 -16.24
C SER A 602 -2.58 21.16 -15.84
N ARG A 603 -2.82 22.42 -16.22
CA ARG A 603 -1.96 23.55 -15.78
C ARG A 603 -1.97 23.71 -14.27
N ASN A 604 -3.16 23.75 -13.66
CA ASN A 604 -3.32 23.87 -12.21
C ASN A 604 -2.67 22.71 -11.47
N PHE A 605 -2.78 21.48 -12.00
CA PHE A 605 -2.10 20.30 -11.46
C PHE A 605 -0.58 20.50 -11.41
N ARG A 606 0.03 20.88 -12.55
CA ARG A 606 1.49 21.06 -12.66
C ARG A 606 2.00 22.23 -11.82
N GLU A 607 1.26 23.33 -11.77
CA GLU A 607 1.60 24.50 -10.93
C GLU A 607 1.57 24.16 -9.44
N ASN A 608 0.52 23.47 -8.96
CA ASN A 608 0.47 23.03 -7.57
C ASN A 608 1.57 22.02 -7.26
N TRP A 609 1.82 21.06 -8.16
CA TRP A 609 2.88 20.07 -8.00
C TRP A 609 4.26 20.74 -7.89
N ASN A 610 4.56 21.71 -8.75
CA ASN A 610 5.81 22.47 -8.69
C ASN A 610 5.93 23.26 -7.39
N GLY A 611 4.89 23.98 -6.98
CA GLY A 611 4.95 24.76 -5.74
C GLY A 611 5.12 23.89 -4.49
N TRP A 612 4.54 22.68 -4.46
CA TRP A 612 4.79 21.73 -3.37
C TRP A 612 6.21 21.18 -3.43
N ASN A 613 6.74 20.83 -4.62
CA ASN A 613 8.15 20.49 -4.80
C ASN A 613 9.08 21.60 -4.27
N ASP A 614 8.79 22.86 -4.60
CA ASP A 614 9.57 24.02 -4.15
C ASP A 614 9.53 24.21 -2.64
N SER A 615 8.48 23.72 -1.97
CA SER A 615 8.43 23.70 -0.50
C SER A 615 9.40 22.67 0.11
N GLY A 616 9.84 21.67 -0.65
CA GLY A 616 10.83 20.66 -0.21
C GLY A 616 10.26 19.29 0.16
N VAL A 617 8.96 19.05 -0.02
CA VAL A 617 8.31 17.77 0.30
C VAL A 617 8.56 16.69 -0.75
N ARG A 618 8.34 15.43 -0.38
CA ARG A 618 8.12 14.35 -1.34
C ARG A 618 6.62 14.25 -1.68
N GLN A 619 6.28 13.88 -2.91
CA GLN A 619 4.89 13.94 -3.38
C GLN A 619 4.33 12.61 -3.86
N MET A 620 3.06 12.39 -3.53
CA MET A 620 2.29 11.21 -3.87
C MET A 620 1.01 11.61 -4.62
N TYR A 621 0.71 10.92 -5.71
CA TYR A 621 -0.39 11.25 -6.62
C TYR A 621 -1.71 10.61 -6.14
N ARG A 622 -2.68 11.42 -5.71
CA ARG A 622 -3.95 10.94 -5.12
C ARG A 622 -5.21 11.66 -5.64
N PRO A 623 -5.48 11.69 -6.96
CA PRO A 623 -6.69 12.30 -7.47
C PRO A 623 -7.93 11.43 -7.21
N ASN A 624 -9.10 12.06 -7.32
CA ASN A 624 -10.41 11.40 -7.30
C ASN A 624 -10.92 11.03 -8.72
N LEU A 625 -10.03 11.02 -9.72
CA LEU A 625 -10.39 10.92 -11.13
C LEU A 625 -11.17 9.64 -11.50
N LEU A 626 -10.99 8.52 -10.78
CA LEU A 626 -11.67 7.25 -11.09
C LEU A 626 -13.18 7.26 -10.83
N HIS A 627 -13.68 8.27 -10.12
CA HIS A 627 -15.12 8.51 -10.00
C HIS A 627 -15.73 9.12 -11.27
N ALA A 628 -14.92 9.86 -12.04
CA ALA A 628 -15.38 10.66 -13.16
C ALA A 628 -15.81 9.77 -14.33
N GLY A 629 -16.87 10.17 -15.02
CA GLY A 629 -17.45 9.41 -16.14
C GLY A 629 -18.38 8.27 -15.73
N GLY A 630 -18.38 7.81 -14.47
CA GLY A 630 -19.22 6.70 -14.02
C GLY A 630 -19.07 5.45 -14.91
N ASN A 631 -20.20 4.91 -15.39
CA ASN A 631 -20.26 3.81 -16.35
C ASN A 631 -20.48 4.31 -17.79
N LEU A 632 -20.14 5.56 -18.11
CA LEU A 632 -20.30 6.12 -19.44
C LEU A 632 -19.04 5.92 -20.29
N PRO A 633 -19.17 5.78 -21.61
CA PRO A 633 -18.05 5.58 -22.51
C PRO A 633 -17.37 6.92 -22.81
N VAL A 634 -16.65 7.49 -21.84
CA VAL A 634 -15.88 8.72 -22.02
C VAL A 634 -14.39 8.41 -22.12
N PHE A 635 -13.59 9.28 -22.72
CA PHE A 635 -12.13 9.11 -22.77
C PHE A 635 -11.39 10.35 -22.30
N TYR A 636 -10.59 10.20 -21.24
CA TYR A 636 -9.69 11.23 -20.70
C TYR A 636 -8.25 10.72 -20.55
N GLY A 637 -7.98 9.48 -20.98
CA GLY A 637 -6.70 8.80 -20.81
C GLY A 637 -5.50 9.56 -21.34
N ARG A 638 -5.66 10.34 -22.42
CA ARG A 638 -4.58 11.13 -23.02
C ARG A 638 -4.02 12.19 -22.07
N ARG A 639 -4.89 13.02 -21.48
CA ARG A 639 -4.46 14.02 -20.49
C ARG A 639 -3.93 13.38 -19.22
N PHE A 640 -4.57 12.30 -18.76
CA PHE A 640 -4.07 11.54 -17.63
C PHE A 640 -2.63 11.06 -17.88
N ALA A 641 -2.36 10.43 -19.02
CA ALA A 641 -1.03 9.90 -19.34
C ALA A 641 0.03 11.01 -19.40
N GLU A 642 -0.30 12.17 -19.99
CA GLU A 642 0.59 13.32 -20.02
C GLU A 642 0.95 13.83 -18.62
N ASP A 643 -0.07 14.06 -17.77
CA ASP A 643 0.14 14.61 -16.43
C ASP A 643 0.78 13.60 -15.47
N PHE A 644 0.44 12.32 -15.59
CA PHE A 644 1.06 11.26 -14.80
C PHE A 644 2.53 11.07 -15.16
N ARG A 645 2.87 11.04 -16.47
CA ARG A 645 4.26 11.01 -16.93
C ARG A 645 5.04 12.24 -16.48
N TRP A 646 4.42 13.41 -16.58
CA TRP A 646 5.04 14.64 -16.12
C TRP A 646 5.30 14.58 -14.61
N ALA A 647 4.34 14.12 -13.80
CA ALA A 647 4.52 13.95 -12.36
C ALA A 647 5.65 12.95 -12.04
N TYR A 648 5.72 11.84 -12.78
CA TYR A 648 6.81 10.87 -12.67
C TYR A 648 8.18 11.49 -12.87
N ARG A 649 8.35 12.28 -13.94
CA ARG A 649 9.60 13.01 -14.22
C ARG A 649 9.89 14.14 -13.22
N ASN A 650 8.91 14.55 -12.42
CA ASN A 650 9.02 15.62 -11.44
C ASN A 650 8.85 15.13 -9.99
N GLY A 651 9.31 13.91 -9.70
CA GLY A 651 9.50 13.43 -8.32
C GLY A 651 8.33 12.68 -7.68
N LEU A 652 7.43 12.09 -8.48
CA LEU A 652 6.40 11.18 -7.99
C LEU A 652 7.02 9.96 -7.28
N ILE A 653 6.69 9.75 -6.01
CA ILE A 653 7.19 8.59 -5.24
C ILE A 653 6.18 7.45 -5.08
N ALA A 654 4.87 7.75 -5.14
CA ALA A 654 3.79 6.79 -4.95
C ALA A 654 2.48 7.29 -5.55
N SER A 655 1.53 6.38 -5.82
CA SER A 655 0.18 6.73 -6.24
C SER A 655 -0.89 5.98 -5.43
N TYR A 656 -1.98 6.67 -5.15
CA TYR A 656 -3.18 6.13 -4.50
C TYR A 656 -4.39 6.77 -5.15
N MET A 657 -4.89 6.16 -6.20
CA MET A 657 -6.07 6.66 -6.91
C MET A 657 -7.32 6.12 -6.23
N ASP A 658 -8.06 7.01 -5.59
CA ASP A 658 -9.24 6.65 -4.82
C ASP A 658 -10.38 6.16 -5.74
N SER A 659 -11.14 5.20 -5.24
CA SER A 659 -12.45 4.81 -5.76
C SER A 659 -12.46 4.31 -7.21
N LEU A 660 -11.69 3.26 -7.48
CA LEU A 660 -11.90 2.38 -8.62
C LEU A 660 -13.33 1.81 -8.60
N THR A 661 -14.19 2.44 -9.40
CA THR A 661 -15.62 2.12 -9.51
C THR A 661 -15.89 0.82 -10.23
N GLY A 662 -14.90 0.25 -10.94
CA GLY A 662 -15.00 -1.05 -11.57
C GLY A 662 -15.93 -1.11 -12.80
N ALA A 663 -16.17 0.02 -13.47
CA ALA A 663 -16.80 0.06 -14.80
C ALA A 663 -15.83 -0.40 -15.91
N TRP A 664 -15.24 -1.58 -15.75
CA TRP A 664 -14.14 -2.09 -16.56
C TRP A 664 -14.42 -2.14 -18.06
N SER A 665 -15.68 -2.32 -18.48
CA SER A 665 -16.05 -2.29 -19.90
C SER A 665 -16.28 -0.87 -20.43
N ALA A 666 -17.11 -0.05 -19.78
CA ALA A 666 -17.39 1.30 -20.30
C ALA A 666 -16.16 2.24 -20.21
N GLN A 667 -15.34 2.11 -19.16
CA GLN A 667 -14.13 2.90 -18.93
C GLN A 667 -12.86 2.19 -19.44
N ASN A 668 -13.00 1.18 -20.30
CA ASN A 668 -11.94 0.21 -20.57
C ASN A 668 -10.62 0.85 -21.02
N ALA A 669 -10.67 1.72 -22.02
CA ALA A 669 -9.48 2.39 -22.54
C ALA A 669 -8.83 3.31 -21.48
N ASN A 670 -9.62 4.04 -20.67
CA ASN A 670 -9.06 4.87 -19.59
C ASN A 670 -8.35 3.99 -18.56
N LEU A 671 -8.99 2.92 -18.10
CA LEU A 671 -8.43 2.04 -17.08
C LEU A 671 -7.20 1.28 -17.58
N TYR A 672 -7.18 0.89 -18.86
CA TYR A 672 -6.01 0.30 -19.49
C TYR A 672 -4.85 1.29 -19.55
N VAL A 673 -5.08 2.52 -20.03
CA VAL A 673 -4.08 3.60 -20.01
C VAL A 673 -3.55 3.84 -18.60
N ILE A 674 -4.43 3.96 -17.60
CA ILE A 674 -4.03 4.15 -16.21
C ILE A 674 -3.12 3.01 -15.72
N CYS A 675 -3.49 1.75 -15.97
CA CYS A 675 -2.70 0.60 -15.54
C CYS A 675 -1.33 0.54 -16.23
N ARG A 676 -1.30 0.76 -17.56
CA ARG A 676 -0.05 0.73 -18.33
C ARG A 676 0.89 1.87 -17.96
N MET A 677 0.37 3.05 -17.64
CA MET A 677 1.16 4.18 -17.12
C MET A 677 1.80 3.88 -15.76
N HIS A 678 1.15 3.09 -14.88
CA HIS A 678 1.76 2.70 -13.61
C HIS A 678 2.87 1.66 -13.78
N GLU A 679 2.73 0.78 -14.77
CA GLU A 679 3.75 -0.21 -15.09
C GLU A 679 4.98 0.43 -15.78
N ASN A 680 4.73 1.31 -16.77
CA ASN A 680 5.77 2.06 -17.47
C ASN A 680 5.35 3.52 -17.69
N PRO A 681 5.70 4.44 -16.76
CA PRO A 681 5.29 5.84 -16.84
C PRO A 681 5.87 6.63 -18.01
N GLU A 682 6.85 6.09 -18.74
CA GLU A 682 7.48 6.78 -19.87
C GLU A 682 6.68 6.69 -21.18
N LEU A 683 5.76 5.72 -21.27
CA LEU A 683 4.93 5.52 -22.45
C LEU A 683 4.05 6.74 -22.74
N THR A 684 3.81 7.00 -24.02
CA THR A 684 2.76 7.91 -24.47
C THR A 684 1.40 7.22 -24.45
N CYS A 685 0.32 8.02 -24.42
CA CYS A 685 -1.02 7.47 -24.55
C CYS A 685 -1.20 6.73 -25.89
N ASP A 686 -0.69 7.27 -27.00
CA ASP A 686 -0.82 6.63 -28.31
C ASP A 686 -0.10 5.28 -28.38
N GLU A 687 1.11 5.14 -27.83
CA GLU A 687 1.79 3.83 -27.76
C GLU A 687 0.96 2.80 -26.97
N ILE A 688 0.29 3.22 -25.90
CA ILE A 688 -0.58 2.35 -25.11
C ILE A 688 -1.86 2.00 -25.88
N LEU A 689 -2.47 2.97 -26.57
CA LEU A 689 -3.66 2.75 -27.37
C LEU A 689 -3.36 1.85 -28.60
N ASP A 690 -2.21 2.01 -29.22
CA ASP A 690 -1.78 1.17 -30.34
C ASP A 690 -1.56 -0.28 -29.87
N GLU A 691 -0.92 -0.47 -28.71
CA GLU A 691 -0.81 -1.78 -28.05
C GLU A 691 -2.18 -2.40 -27.74
N TYR A 692 -3.10 -1.58 -27.20
CA TYR A 692 -4.46 -1.99 -26.88
C TYR A 692 -5.24 -2.41 -28.13
N CYS A 693 -5.26 -1.58 -29.17
CA CYS A 693 -6.00 -1.82 -30.41
C CYS A 693 -5.44 -3.03 -31.18
N ALA A 694 -4.11 -3.23 -31.18
CA ALA A 694 -3.49 -4.41 -31.79
C ALA A 694 -4.02 -5.74 -31.23
N CYS A 695 -4.50 -5.76 -29.99
CA CYS A 695 -5.09 -6.93 -29.36
C CYS A 695 -6.47 -7.34 -29.93
N PHE A 696 -7.02 -6.54 -30.85
CA PHE A 696 -8.26 -6.81 -31.58
C PHE A 696 -8.01 -7.25 -33.04
N GLY A 697 -6.77 -7.57 -33.42
CA GLY A 697 -6.43 -8.11 -34.74
C GLY A 697 -6.95 -7.23 -35.87
N LYS A 698 -7.69 -7.83 -36.81
CA LYS A 698 -8.29 -7.11 -37.97
C LYS A 698 -9.24 -5.98 -37.56
N ALA A 699 -9.82 -6.01 -36.35
CA ALA A 699 -10.70 -4.97 -35.85
C ALA A 699 -9.96 -3.78 -35.19
N SER A 700 -8.62 -3.81 -35.12
CA SER A 700 -7.81 -2.75 -34.49
C SER A 700 -8.22 -1.33 -34.90
N GLY A 701 -8.41 -1.10 -36.20
CA GLY A 701 -8.78 0.22 -36.73
C GLY A 701 -10.15 0.71 -36.26
N GLU A 702 -11.16 -0.17 -36.21
CA GLU A 702 -12.49 0.19 -35.72
C GLU A 702 -12.50 0.40 -34.20
N ILE A 703 -11.67 -0.33 -33.44
CA ILE A 703 -11.51 -0.09 -32.00
C ILE A 703 -10.83 1.25 -31.74
N ARG A 704 -9.80 1.61 -32.52
CA ARG A 704 -9.19 2.95 -32.45
C ARG A 704 -10.23 4.04 -32.74
N ARG A 705 -11.02 3.85 -33.80
CA ARG A 705 -12.11 4.76 -34.17
C ARG A 705 -13.18 4.88 -33.08
N TYR A 706 -13.50 3.80 -32.37
CA TYR A 706 -14.44 3.83 -31.24
C TYR A 706 -13.92 4.70 -30.09
N ILE A 707 -12.63 4.58 -29.74
CA ILE A 707 -11.99 5.39 -28.69
C ILE A 707 -11.93 6.86 -29.12
N ASP A 708 -11.45 7.13 -30.34
CA ASP A 708 -11.32 8.48 -30.89
C ASP A 708 -12.70 9.18 -31.01
N PHE A 709 -13.77 8.43 -31.29
CA PHE A 709 -15.15 8.94 -31.30
C PHE A 709 -15.55 9.50 -29.94
N TRP A 710 -15.32 8.73 -28.86
CA TRP A 710 -15.65 9.15 -27.50
C TRP A 710 -14.72 10.23 -26.97
N GLU A 711 -13.44 10.23 -27.36
CA GLU A 711 -12.51 11.33 -27.08
C GLU A 711 -13.00 12.63 -27.73
N LYS A 712 -13.36 12.59 -29.03
CA LYS A 712 -13.86 13.74 -29.77
C LYS A 712 -15.19 14.25 -29.20
N HIS A 713 -16.15 13.36 -28.92
CA HIS A 713 -17.42 13.72 -28.32
C HIS A 713 -17.23 14.34 -26.95
N GLY A 714 -16.43 13.72 -26.08
CA GLY A 714 -16.16 14.25 -24.74
C GLY A 714 -15.46 15.61 -24.75
N ASN A 715 -14.49 15.81 -25.65
CA ASN A 715 -13.81 17.10 -25.82
C ASN A 715 -14.73 18.20 -26.39
N SER A 716 -15.85 17.84 -27.01
CA SER A 716 -16.84 18.83 -27.47
C SER A 716 -17.69 19.42 -26.34
N ILE A 717 -17.71 18.76 -25.17
CA ILE A 717 -18.43 19.23 -23.98
C ILE A 717 -17.51 20.20 -23.23
N THR A 718 -17.82 21.49 -23.31
CA THR A 718 -17.08 22.54 -22.59
C THR A 718 -17.31 22.46 -21.08
N ALA A 719 -16.41 23.07 -20.30
CA ALA A 719 -16.58 23.16 -18.84
C ALA A 719 -17.89 23.89 -18.45
N GLU A 720 -18.25 24.94 -19.18
CA GLU A 720 -19.48 25.70 -18.98
C GLU A 720 -20.73 24.85 -19.26
N GLN A 721 -20.73 24.10 -20.36
CA GLN A 721 -21.82 23.17 -20.67
C GLN A 721 -21.93 22.07 -19.63
N ASN A 722 -20.82 21.48 -19.19
CA ASN A 722 -20.83 20.46 -18.15
C ASN A 722 -21.38 21.03 -16.83
N GLU A 723 -20.98 22.24 -16.44
CA GLU A 723 -21.52 22.89 -15.24
C GLU A 723 -23.02 23.15 -15.37
N LYS A 724 -23.48 23.60 -16.54
CA LYS A 724 -24.91 23.75 -16.84
C LYS A 724 -25.66 22.42 -16.66
N PHE A 725 -25.17 21.33 -17.26
CA PHE A 725 -25.78 20.00 -17.11
C PHE A 725 -25.92 19.60 -15.65
N LYS A 726 -24.90 19.85 -14.84
CA LYS A 726 -24.89 19.53 -13.42
C LYS A 726 -25.91 20.36 -12.63
N GLN A 727 -26.01 21.66 -12.90
CA GLN A 727 -26.97 22.53 -12.22
C GLN A 727 -28.42 22.20 -12.60
N GLU A 728 -28.70 21.99 -13.89
CA GLU A 728 -30.03 21.63 -14.39
C GLU A 728 -30.50 20.24 -13.91
N ASN A 729 -29.55 19.36 -13.55
CA ASN A 729 -29.82 18.02 -13.05
C ASN A 729 -29.53 17.87 -11.54
N ALA A 730 -29.60 18.96 -10.78
CA ALA A 730 -29.42 18.92 -9.33
C ALA A 730 -30.51 18.07 -8.63
N MET A 731 -30.11 17.31 -7.61
CA MET A 731 -31.02 16.50 -6.79
C MET A 731 -30.57 16.52 -5.33
N ASN A 732 -31.53 16.52 -4.40
CA ASN A 732 -31.28 16.57 -2.95
C ASN A 732 -30.37 17.76 -2.53
N GLY A 733 -30.43 18.87 -3.27
CA GLY A 733 -29.60 20.08 -3.05
C GLY A 733 -28.12 19.90 -3.40
N TRP A 734 -27.78 18.90 -4.21
CA TRP A 734 -26.45 18.73 -4.80
C TRP A 734 -26.55 18.81 -6.32
N PRO A 735 -25.56 19.39 -7.02
CA PRO A 735 -25.50 19.32 -8.46
C PRO A 735 -25.48 17.85 -8.93
N GLY A 736 -25.95 17.58 -10.15
CA GLY A 736 -25.72 16.30 -10.83
C GLY A 736 -24.23 16.10 -11.14
N GLY A 737 -23.85 14.91 -11.64
CA GLY A 737 -22.48 14.69 -12.12
C GLY A 737 -21.39 14.53 -11.06
N THR A 738 -21.76 14.58 -9.77
CA THR A 738 -20.82 14.34 -8.68
C THR A 738 -20.45 12.86 -8.59
N PHE A 739 -19.48 12.55 -7.73
CA PHE A 739 -19.07 11.18 -7.46
C PHE A 739 -20.22 10.27 -6.99
N GLN A 740 -21.27 10.80 -6.37
CA GLN A 740 -22.41 10.01 -5.88
C GLN A 740 -23.53 9.85 -6.90
N ASN A 741 -23.67 10.78 -7.86
CA ASN A 741 -24.88 10.92 -8.66
C ASN A 741 -24.62 11.16 -10.15
N TYR A 742 -23.51 10.61 -10.67
CA TYR A 742 -23.10 10.78 -12.07
C TYR A 742 -24.20 10.38 -13.08
N ALA A 743 -25.05 9.41 -12.74
CA ALA A 743 -26.17 8.99 -13.58
C ALA A 743 -27.19 10.11 -13.85
N LEU A 744 -27.26 11.16 -13.01
CA LEU A 744 -28.17 12.28 -13.21
C LEU A 744 -27.86 13.07 -14.50
N ILE A 745 -26.60 13.13 -14.92
CA ILE A 745 -26.17 13.80 -16.16
C ILE A 745 -25.85 12.81 -17.29
N ALA A 746 -26.11 11.51 -17.12
CA ALA A 746 -25.71 10.49 -18.09
C ALA A 746 -26.26 10.75 -19.51
N HIS A 747 -27.52 11.18 -19.60
CA HIS A 747 -28.19 11.49 -20.86
C HIS A 747 -27.63 12.72 -21.59
N GLU A 748 -26.97 13.63 -20.88
CA GLU A 748 -26.28 14.80 -21.46
C GLU A 748 -24.88 14.41 -21.95
N ILE A 749 -24.16 13.61 -21.15
CA ILE A 749 -22.79 13.19 -21.48
C ILE A 749 -22.76 12.14 -22.59
N ALA A 750 -23.68 11.16 -22.56
CA ALA A 750 -23.75 10.06 -23.53
C ALA A 750 -25.21 9.89 -24.04
N PRO A 751 -25.74 10.85 -24.82
CA PRO A 751 -27.10 10.76 -25.34
C PRO A 751 -27.28 9.51 -26.21
N LEU A 752 -28.51 8.99 -26.28
CA LEU A 752 -28.83 7.75 -27.00
C LEU A 752 -28.42 7.79 -28.48
N SER A 753 -28.44 8.97 -29.12
CA SER A 753 -27.95 9.16 -30.49
C SER A 753 -26.46 8.85 -30.63
N LYS A 754 -25.63 9.31 -29.70
CA LYS A 754 -24.18 9.06 -29.68
C LYS A 754 -23.86 7.61 -29.33
N ILE A 755 -24.63 7.00 -28.43
CA ILE A 755 -24.54 5.57 -28.16
C ILE A 755 -24.85 4.75 -29.43
N ALA A 756 -25.87 5.13 -30.18
CA ALA A 756 -26.22 4.44 -31.43
C ALA A 756 -25.15 4.62 -32.52
N GLU A 757 -24.52 5.80 -32.62
CA GLU A 757 -23.36 6.02 -33.50
C GLU A 757 -22.18 5.11 -33.11
N ALA A 758 -21.82 5.08 -31.82
CA ALA A 758 -20.72 4.25 -31.31
C ALA A 758 -20.97 2.74 -31.51
N ARG A 759 -22.21 2.29 -31.34
CA ARG A 759 -22.59 0.88 -31.59
C ARG A 759 -22.34 0.47 -33.03
N LYS A 760 -22.61 1.34 -34.00
CA LYS A 760 -22.31 1.06 -35.42
C LYS A 760 -20.81 0.81 -35.66
N ILE A 761 -19.94 1.50 -34.91
CA ILE A 761 -18.49 1.28 -34.98
C ILE A 761 -18.14 -0.11 -34.42
N LEU A 762 -18.73 -0.51 -33.29
CA LEU A 762 -18.51 -1.85 -32.73
C LEU A 762 -19.09 -2.97 -33.63
N GLU A 763 -20.20 -2.74 -34.31
CA GLU A 763 -20.71 -3.69 -35.32
C GLU A 763 -19.75 -3.83 -36.52
N ALA A 764 -19.16 -2.73 -37.00
CA ALA A 764 -18.11 -2.79 -38.01
C ALA A 764 -16.88 -3.56 -37.51
N ALA A 765 -16.50 -3.38 -36.25
CA ALA A 765 -15.43 -4.15 -35.61
C ALA A 765 -15.75 -5.66 -35.58
N LYS A 766 -16.99 -6.05 -35.25
CA LYS A 766 -17.43 -7.46 -35.29
C LYS A 766 -17.34 -8.04 -36.69
N ILE A 767 -17.76 -7.29 -37.71
CA ILE A 767 -17.64 -7.71 -39.12
C ILE A 767 -16.17 -7.92 -39.50
N ALA A 768 -15.29 -6.99 -39.12
CA ALA A 768 -13.85 -7.10 -39.40
C ALA A 768 -13.18 -8.31 -38.72
N ALA A 769 -13.72 -8.76 -37.58
CA ALA A 769 -13.19 -9.87 -36.79
C ALA A 769 -14.03 -11.16 -36.89
N ALA A 770 -14.87 -11.31 -37.93
CA ALA A 770 -15.83 -12.41 -38.04
C ALA A 770 -15.21 -13.82 -37.95
N ASP A 771 -13.92 -13.96 -38.28
CA ASP A 771 -13.16 -15.21 -38.24
C ASP A 771 -12.35 -15.45 -36.95
N ASP A 772 -12.42 -14.55 -35.96
CA ASP A 772 -11.66 -14.65 -34.70
C ASP A 772 -12.59 -14.59 -33.48
N THR A 773 -12.96 -15.76 -32.96
CA THR A 773 -13.85 -15.91 -31.79
C THR A 773 -13.31 -15.20 -30.54
N ALA A 774 -11.99 -15.13 -30.35
CA ALA A 774 -11.40 -14.49 -29.18
C ALA A 774 -11.50 -12.96 -29.28
N VAL A 775 -11.28 -12.40 -30.47
CA VAL A 775 -11.50 -10.97 -30.74
C VAL A 775 -12.98 -10.63 -30.67
N LEU A 776 -13.88 -11.46 -31.22
CA LEU A 776 -15.33 -11.26 -31.09
C LEU A 776 -15.78 -11.22 -29.62
N ALA A 777 -15.23 -12.07 -28.76
CA ALA A 777 -15.51 -12.03 -27.32
C ALA A 777 -15.05 -10.72 -26.66
N ARG A 778 -13.89 -10.16 -27.08
CA ARG A 778 -13.42 -8.85 -26.60
C ARG A 778 -14.31 -7.71 -27.08
N ILE A 779 -14.75 -7.73 -28.33
CA ILE A 779 -15.66 -6.70 -28.87
C ILE A 779 -17.03 -6.81 -28.16
N ALA A 780 -17.54 -8.02 -27.94
CA ALA A 780 -18.76 -8.25 -27.18
C ALA A 780 -18.64 -7.73 -25.73
N TYR A 781 -17.47 -7.83 -25.12
CA TYR A 781 -17.21 -7.23 -23.80
C TYR A 781 -17.38 -5.71 -23.83
N LEU A 782 -16.85 -5.00 -24.84
CA LEU A 782 -17.03 -3.55 -25.01
C LEU A 782 -18.50 -3.16 -25.24
N GLU A 783 -19.22 -3.94 -26.05
CA GLU A 783 -20.66 -3.74 -26.29
C GLU A 783 -21.47 -3.85 -24.98
N LYS A 784 -21.08 -4.74 -24.05
CA LYS A 784 -21.74 -4.85 -22.74
C LYS A 784 -21.62 -3.56 -21.92
N GLY A 785 -20.47 -2.88 -21.97
CA GLY A 785 -20.28 -1.59 -21.33
C GLY A 785 -21.15 -0.51 -21.97
N LEU A 786 -21.16 -0.44 -23.29
CA LEU A 786 -22.00 0.51 -24.04
C LEU A 786 -23.50 0.29 -23.76
N ARG A 787 -23.92 -0.98 -23.61
CA ARG A 787 -25.28 -1.36 -23.24
C ARG A 787 -25.61 -0.97 -21.79
N ASP A 788 -24.71 -1.14 -20.83
CA ASP A 788 -24.90 -0.68 -19.45
C ASP A 788 -25.11 0.85 -19.40
N SER A 789 -24.32 1.59 -20.17
CA SER A 789 -24.48 3.05 -20.31
C SER A 789 -25.84 3.40 -20.93
N GLU A 790 -26.24 2.71 -21.99
CA GLU A 790 -27.54 2.92 -22.66
C GLU A 790 -28.70 2.71 -21.69
N LEU A 791 -28.68 1.63 -20.92
CA LEU A 791 -29.72 1.33 -19.94
C LEU A 791 -29.75 2.37 -18.83
N THR A 792 -28.58 2.82 -18.35
CA THR A 792 -28.48 3.91 -17.37
C THR A 792 -29.12 5.20 -17.90
N VAL A 793 -28.85 5.55 -19.16
CA VAL A 793 -29.44 6.72 -19.82
C VAL A 793 -30.96 6.56 -19.97
N LYS A 794 -31.44 5.39 -20.40
CA LYS A 794 -32.89 5.10 -20.50
C LYS A 794 -33.59 5.19 -19.15
N THR A 795 -33.00 4.63 -18.09
CA THR A 795 -33.53 4.74 -16.72
C THR A 795 -33.57 6.20 -16.27
N ARG A 796 -32.53 6.99 -16.54
CA ARG A 796 -32.50 8.42 -16.21
C ARG A 796 -33.57 9.21 -16.98
N LEU A 797 -33.73 8.99 -18.28
CA LEU A 797 -34.77 9.66 -19.08
C LEU A 797 -36.18 9.28 -18.60
N ALA A 798 -36.41 8.01 -18.25
CA ALA A 798 -37.68 7.57 -17.68
C ALA A 798 -37.92 8.20 -16.29
N GLN A 799 -36.87 8.39 -15.49
CA GLN A 799 -36.96 9.11 -14.22
C GLN A 799 -37.36 10.57 -14.44
N ILE A 800 -36.74 11.27 -15.39
CA ILE A 800 -37.08 12.66 -15.73
C ILE A 800 -38.54 12.76 -16.15
N ALA A 801 -39.01 11.87 -17.03
CA ALA A 801 -40.41 11.82 -17.45
C ALA A 801 -41.36 11.60 -16.25
N MET A 802 -41.02 10.69 -15.34
CA MET A 802 -41.79 10.42 -14.12
C MET A 802 -41.78 11.61 -13.14
N THR A 803 -40.68 12.34 -13.03
CA THR A 803 -40.58 13.53 -12.18
C THR A 803 -41.40 14.69 -12.76
N ASN A 804 -41.40 14.87 -14.08
CA ASN A 804 -42.17 15.91 -14.75
C ASN A 804 -43.67 15.61 -14.79
N ASP A 805 -44.04 14.34 -14.97
CA ASP A 805 -45.42 13.85 -14.90
C ASP A 805 -45.47 12.53 -14.10
N PRO A 806 -45.91 12.54 -12.83
CA PRO A 806 -45.95 11.37 -11.95
C PRO A 806 -47.15 10.43 -12.21
N SER A 807 -47.62 10.35 -13.45
CA SER A 807 -48.66 9.41 -13.91
C SER A 807 -48.26 7.95 -13.68
N GLN A 808 -49.25 7.06 -13.55
CA GLN A 808 -48.99 5.63 -13.38
C GLN A 808 -48.21 5.04 -14.57
N THR A 809 -48.46 5.57 -15.79
CA THR A 809 -47.72 5.21 -17.00
C THR A 809 -46.23 5.50 -16.87
N ASN A 810 -45.85 6.72 -16.45
CA ASN A 810 -44.44 7.09 -16.31
C ASN A 810 -43.75 6.36 -15.17
N LYS A 811 -44.46 6.11 -14.05
CA LYS A 811 -43.97 5.24 -12.97
C LYS A 811 -43.68 3.82 -13.47
N ASN A 812 -44.59 3.24 -14.26
CA ASN A 812 -44.41 1.92 -14.85
C ASN A 812 -43.23 1.90 -15.84
N ASN A 813 -43.05 2.96 -16.64
CA ASN A 813 -41.94 3.08 -17.57
C ASN A 813 -40.59 3.18 -16.85
N PHE A 814 -40.48 3.97 -15.78
CA PHE A 814 -39.29 4.02 -14.94
C PHE A 814 -38.98 2.66 -14.31
N ASN A 815 -39.98 2.01 -13.71
CA ASN A 815 -39.80 0.68 -13.10
C ASN A 815 -39.33 -0.36 -14.13
N ARG A 816 -39.89 -0.34 -15.35
CA ARG A 816 -39.46 -1.24 -16.43
C ARG A 816 -38.00 -0.98 -16.84
N ALA A 817 -37.64 0.27 -17.07
CA ALA A 817 -36.28 0.64 -17.46
C ALA A 817 -35.26 0.30 -16.37
N PHE A 818 -35.60 0.53 -15.10
CA PHE A 818 -34.75 0.18 -13.97
C PHE A 818 -34.59 -1.33 -13.79
N GLU A 819 -35.66 -2.11 -13.97
CA GLU A 819 -35.60 -3.56 -13.90
C GLU A 819 -34.77 -4.15 -15.06
N GLU A 820 -34.87 -3.60 -16.27
CA GLU A 820 -34.03 -3.99 -17.41
C GLU A 820 -32.53 -3.75 -17.12
N LEU A 821 -32.18 -2.59 -16.54
CA LEU A 821 -30.82 -2.30 -16.09
C LEU A 821 -30.31 -3.33 -15.07
N LYS A 822 -31.13 -3.63 -14.05
CA LYS A 822 -30.80 -4.62 -13.02
C LYS A 822 -30.55 -6.01 -13.60
N GLN A 823 -31.45 -6.48 -14.44
CA GLN A 823 -31.34 -7.81 -15.07
C GLN A 823 -30.10 -7.89 -15.95
N PHE A 824 -29.80 -6.83 -16.72
CA PHE A 824 -28.61 -6.78 -17.55
C PHE A 824 -27.31 -6.82 -16.72
N ARG A 825 -27.25 -6.05 -15.63
CA ARG A 825 -26.09 -6.06 -14.74
C ARG A 825 -25.90 -7.42 -14.09
N ALA A 826 -26.97 -8.03 -13.57
CA ALA A 826 -26.97 -9.38 -13.00
C ALA A 826 -26.44 -10.44 -14.00
N PHE A 827 -26.86 -10.34 -15.26
CA PHE A 827 -26.39 -11.22 -16.35
C PHE A 827 -24.87 -11.10 -16.58
N CYS A 828 -24.28 -9.93 -16.37
CA CYS A 828 -22.87 -9.65 -16.67
C CYS A 828 -21.90 -9.77 -15.48
N GLU A 829 -22.38 -10.03 -14.26
CA GLU A 829 -21.56 -9.98 -13.03
C GLU A 829 -20.35 -10.92 -13.08
N SER A 830 -20.53 -12.08 -13.71
CA SER A 830 -19.50 -13.12 -13.79
C SER A 830 -18.31 -12.78 -14.69
N GLU A 831 -18.43 -11.71 -15.48
CA GLU A 831 -17.45 -11.25 -16.47
C GLU A 831 -16.76 -9.95 -16.06
N ALA A 832 -17.07 -9.41 -14.87
CA ALA A 832 -16.51 -8.15 -14.39
C ALA A 832 -16.71 -6.96 -15.35
N VAL A 833 -17.88 -6.86 -15.98
CA VAL A 833 -18.26 -5.70 -16.84
C VAL A 833 -18.37 -4.41 -16.03
N VAL A 834 -19.05 -4.48 -14.88
CA VAL A 834 -19.34 -3.35 -13.99
C VAL A 834 -19.42 -3.83 -12.53
N ASN A 835 -18.97 -3.01 -11.58
CA ASN A 835 -19.12 -3.27 -10.16
C ASN A 835 -20.55 -2.96 -9.70
N CYS A 836 -21.41 -3.96 -9.67
CA CYS A 836 -22.83 -3.76 -9.43
C CYS A 836 -23.12 -3.13 -8.07
N GLY A 837 -22.36 -3.47 -7.02
CA GLY A 837 -22.51 -2.87 -5.69
C GLY A 837 -22.13 -1.40 -5.63
N ALA A 838 -21.01 -1.01 -6.27
CA ALA A 838 -20.58 0.40 -6.28
C ALA A 838 -21.57 1.30 -7.01
N PHE A 839 -22.10 0.86 -8.15
CA PHE A 839 -23.09 1.62 -8.91
C PHE A 839 -24.45 1.64 -8.23
N ALA A 840 -24.92 0.50 -7.70
CA ALA A 840 -26.19 0.45 -6.98
C ALA A 840 -26.21 1.36 -5.74
N LEU A 841 -25.09 1.43 -4.99
CA LEU A 841 -24.97 2.34 -3.84
C LEU A 841 -25.14 3.81 -4.27
N ARG A 842 -24.44 4.22 -5.33
CA ARG A 842 -24.47 5.59 -5.86
C ARG A 842 -25.83 5.94 -6.42
N GLU A 843 -26.41 5.06 -7.23
CA GLU A 843 -27.74 5.26 -7.80
C GLU A 843 -28.84 5.32 -6.72
N ARG A 844 -28.71 4.55 -5.64
CA ARG A 844 -29.65 4.61 -4.50
C ARG A 844 -29.59 5.94 -3.79
N PHE A 845 -28.41 6.35 -3.33
CA PHE A 845 -28.27 7.50 -2.42
C PHE A 845 -28.11 8.83 -3.17
N GLY A 846 -27.50 8.81 -4.35
CA GLY A 846 -27.25 9.98 -5.17
C GLY A 846 -28.35 10.26 -6.21
N CYS A 847 -29.05 9.23 -6.69
CA CYS A 847 -30.06 9.37 -7.75
C CYS A 847 -31.48 8.98 -7.31
N ASN A 848 -31.68 8.57 -6.04
CA ASN A 848 -32.95 8.08 -5.51
C ASN A 848 -33.54 6.88 -6.30
N TRP A 849 -32.71 6.02 -6.88
CA TRP A 849 -33.18 4.81 -7.58
C TRP A 849 -33.48 3.68 -6.58
N PRO A 850 -34.53 2.86 -6.80
CA PRO A 850 -35.09 1.97 -5.77
C PRO A 850 -34.32 0.65 -5.62
N TRP A 851 -33.01 0.72 -5.38
CA TRP A 851 -32.21 -0.44 -5.01
C TRP A 851 -32.55 -0.96 -3.62
N LYS A 852 -32.65 -2.28 -3.48
CA LYS A 852 -32.92 -2.96 -2.21
C LYS A 852 -31.62 -3.44 -1.57
N ASP A 853 -31.61 -3.44 -0.24
CA ASP A 853 -30.56 -4.07 0.55
C ASP A 853 -30.61 -5.60 0.42
N LEU A 854 -29.43 -6.22 0.29
CA LEU A 854 -29.22 -7.67 0.25
C LEU A 854 -28.69 -8.19 1.60
N ARG A 855 -28.89 -7.45 2.70
CA ARG A 855 -28.26 -7.69 4.02
C ARG A 855 -28.57 -9.08 4.64
N THR A 856 -29.36 -9.93 3.99
CA THR A 856 -29.69 -11.30 4.40
C THR A 856 -28.66 -12.37 4.00
N TRP A 857 -27.47 -12.02 3.48
CA TRP A 857 -26.42 -13.03 3.16
C TRP A 857 -25.96 -13.87 4.36
N ASN A 858 -26.25 -13.44 5.59
CA ASN A 858 -25.83 -14.09 6.84
C ASN A 858 -26.98 -14.70 7.67
N GLU A 859 -28.15 -14.93 7.07
CA GLU A 859 -29.20 -15.77 7.67
C GLU A 859 -29.36 -17.06 6.85
N LYS A 860 -28.34 -17.92 6.86
CA LYS A 860 -28.43 -19.38 6.76
C LYS A 860 -27.07 -20.04 7.00
#